data_AF-A0AAN9CKF6-F1
#
_entry.id   AF-A0AAN9CKF6-F1
#
_cell.length_a   1.000
_cell.length_b   1.000
_cell.length_c   1.000
_cell.angle_alpha   90.00
_cell.angle_beta   90.00
_cell.angle_gamma   90.00
#
_symmetry.space_group_name_H-M   'P 1'
#
loop_
_entity.id
_entity.type
_entity.pdbx_description
1 polymer ?
#
loop_
_entity_poly.entity_id
_entity_poly.type
_entity_poly.pdbx_seq_one_letter_code
_entity_poly.pdbx_strand_id
1 'polypeptide(L)'
;MFPDRDGCLSLDFAVPCVCWPFLLTEYDRHLAHNKGMATAYLEPNQNYTLGPGAKARLSAGPERAPGAPDRVLKVLHHFESNSERSTWSSNIRHGDATDVRGIIQKIVDIHKVKLMCCFGLRLSHGPSGDVHWLHPDMGVSHVREKYEQNRPQDEWRYELRIRYLPKGFLNQFAEDKPTLNYFYQQVKNDYLLEMADQVEQDIALKLGCLEIRRFYREMRGNALDKKSNYELLEKDVGLRRFFPKSLLESVKAKTLRKQIQQTFKQFANLNDEQSILKFFEILAPVYRFDKECFRCALGSSWVISVDLAIGPEEGISYLTDKGSTPTHLANFTQVQSIHYSCVEEKERKGVLQLDVAGAAEPLTISTPVFATAENMADLIDGYCRLLSAVSQSFIVRPQKEGERALPSIPKLANNEKRLEGIRAGVRAISVSETDDYAEIIDEEDTYTMPSTQDYEIQRDRIELGRCIGEGQFGDVHQGVYISPENPSLSVAIKTCKNCTSDSVREKFLQEALTMRQFDHPHIVKLIGIITENPVWIIMELCTLGELRSFLQVRKYNLDLSSLILFSYQLSTALAYLESKRFVHRDIAARNVLVSSTDCVKLGDFGLSRYMEDSSYYKASKGKLPIKWMAPESINFRRFTSASDVWMFGVCMWEILMFGIKPFQGVKNNDVIGRIENGERLAMPQNCPPTLYSLMTKCWAYDPSKRPRFTELKTQLSTILDEEKAQQEERFRMEMRRQVTVSWDTGNSDEAPPKPSRPGYPSPRSSDGYFPSPQHAGQLNHYQGSGYPSALVPGAGFPPQASVLDPHETWNHHRPDAPVWSPNMEDGAALGRGQGMPVTHLMEETLMKQQQQMEEDQRWLEHEESFLKPESRNSRGSIDREDGALQIPMGKQHVYQPVGKADHVAPPKKPPRPGAPSHLTNLTPVDSYNEGVKIQPQEISPPPTANLDRSNDKVYENVTGLVKAVIEMSSRIQPAPPEEYVPMVKDVGLALRTLLATVDETIPVLPASTHREIEMAQKLLNSDLAELISKMRLAQQYVLTSLQQDYKKQMLTAAHALAVDAKNLLDVIDQARLKMLAL
;
A
#
# COMPACT_ATOMS: atom_id res chain seq x y z
N MET A 1 20.36 15.96 91.42
CA MET A 1 20.33 17.42 91.71
C MET A 1 21.02 18.15 90.56
N PHE A 2 20.69 19.42 90.35
CA PHE A 2 21.12 20.32 89.26
C PHE A 2 22.65 20.55 89.17
N PRO A 3 23.20 21.19 88.10
CA PRO A 3 22.51 21.80 86.92
C PRO A 3 23.08 21.46 85.50
N ASP A 4 22.25 21.75 84.48
CA ASP A 4 22.50 22.41 83.17
C ASP A 4 23.85 22.27 82.41
N ARG A 5 23.91 22.04 81.09
CA ARG A 5 22.88 21.84 80.02
C ARG A 5 23.34 20.71 79.11
N ASP A 6 22.39 19.94 78.57
CA ASP A 6 22.68 18.85 77.63
C ASP A 6 21.70 18.82 76.44
N GLY A 7 22.07 18.17 75.33
CA GLY A 7 21.22 18.14 74.13
C GLY A 7 21.91 17.75 72.81
N CYS A 8 22.79 16.73 72.81
CA CYS A 8 23.50 16.28 71.62
C CYS A 8 23.22 14.79 71.31
N LEU A 9 22.50 14.50 70.23
CA LEU A 9 22.33 13.16 69.63
C LEU A 9 22.23 13.28 68.10
N SER A 10 22.63 12.22 67.39
CA SER A 10 23.09 12.28 65.99
C SER A 10 22.05 12.64 64.92
N LEU A 11 22.54 13.33 63.88
CA LEU A 11 21.93 13.48 62.56
C LEU A 11 23.03 13.24 61.51
N ASP A 12 23.18 12.00 61.07
CA ASP A 12 24.26 11.61 60.15
C ASP A 12 23.93 11.94 58.69
N PHE A 13 24.77 12.80 58.08
CA PHE A 13 24.77 13.08 56.64
C PHE A 13 25.80 12.18 55.94
N ALA A 14 25.33 11.25 55.11
CA ALA A 14 26.20 10.50 54.18
C ALA A 14 25.47 10.20 52.86
N VAL A 15 26.19 10.33 51.74
CA VAL A 15 25.66 10.12 50.39
C VAL A 15 25.82 8.65 49.96
N PRO A 16 24.76 7.99 49.46
CA PRO A 16 24.88 6.85 48.57
C PRO A 16 24.67 7.26 47.10
N CYS A 17 25.49 6.71 46.21
CA CYS A 17 25.30 6.83 44.76
C CYS A 17 24.06 6.04 44.33
N VAL A 18 23.19 6.63 43.49
CA VAL A 18 21.96 5.98 43.00
C VAL A 18 22.10 5.65 41.51
N CYS A 19 22.44 4.40 41.21
CA CYS A 19 22.24 3.83 39.87
C CYS A 19 20.73 3.69 39.63
N TRP A 20 20.22 4.22 38.52
CA TRP A 20 18.82 4.10 38.15
C TRP A 20 18.57 2.81 37.36
N PRO A 21 17.57 1.99 37.71
CA PRO A 21 17.15 0.85 36.89
C PRO A 21 16.37 1.32 35.65
N PHE A 22 16.58 0.65 34.52
CA PHE A 22 15.80 0.89 33.30
C PHE A 22 14.37 0.39 33.45
N LEU A 23 13.39 1.29 33.42
CA LEU A 23 11.97 0.98 33.56
C LEU A 23 11.37 0.45 32.26
N LEU A 24 11.04 -0.84 32.25
CA LEU A 24 9.96 -1.37 31.41
C LEU A 24 8.61 -0.79 31.87
N THR A 25 7.66 -0.65 30.94
CA THR A 25 6.32 -0.15 31.24
C THR A 25 5.43 -1.26 31.81
N GLU A 26 5.46 -1.44 33.12
CA GLU A 26 4.32 -2.03 33.84
C GLU A 26 3.09 -1.12 33.67
N TYR A 27 1.90 -1.71 33.60
CA TYR A 27 0.62 -1.01 33.56
C TYR A 27 -0.29 -1.52 34.69
N ASP A 28 -0.85 -0.59 35.47
CA ASP A 28 -1.55 -0.90 36.72
C ASP A 28 -2.76 -1.83 36.57
N ARG A 29 -2.72 -2.96 37.28
CA ARG A 29 -3.88 -3.84 37.52
C ARG A 29 -4.77 -3.30 38.66
N HIS A 30 -5.43 -2.16 38.46
CA HIS A 30 -6.46 -1.68 39.40
C HIS A 30 -7.86 -2.24 39.08
N LEU A 31 -8.05 -3.52 39.38
CA LEU A 31 -9.32 -4.24 39.26
C LEU A 31 -10.12 -4.18 40.58
N ALA A 32 -11.12 -3.29 40.64
CA ALA A 32 -11.99 -3.16 41.81
C ALA A 32 -12.91 -4.39 41.97
N HIS A 33 -12.90 -5.01 43.15
CA HIS A 33 -13.75 -6.17 43.47
C HIS A 33 -15.24 -5.80 43.67
N ASN A 34 -16.17 -6.67 43.24
CA ASN A 34 -17.02 -7.45 44.18
C ASN A 34 -17.97 -8.48 43.51
N LYS A 35 -18.04 -9.68 44.14
CA LYS A 35 -19.19 -10.63 44.24
C LYS A 35 -19.75 -11.31 42.98
N GLY A 36 -19.75 -12.66 43.00
CA GLY A 36 -20.36 -13.50 41.94
C GLY A 36 -20.68 -14.99 42.27
N MET A 37 -20.50 -15.46 43.50
CA MET A 37 -20.72 -16.85 43.99
C MET A 37 -19.79 -17.98 43.45
N ALA A 38 -19.66 -19.04 44.25
CA ALA A 38 -18.88 -20.26 43.98
C ALA A 38 -19.80 -21.44 43.64
N THR A 39 -19.31 -22.54 43.06
CA THR A 39 -19.01 -23.86 43.70
C THR A 39 -18.77 -24.91 42.58
N ALA A 40 -18.12 -26.07 42.75
CA ALA A 40 -17.29 -26.63 43.83
C ALA A 40 -16.48 -27.87 43.33
N TYR A 41 -15.34 -28.13 43.96
CA TYR A 41 -14.73 -29.45 44.29
C TYR A 41 -14.95 -30.70 43.40
N LEU A 42 -13.86 -31.31 42.91
CA LEU A 42 -13.30 -32.60 43.43
C LEU A 42 -12.12 -33.14 42.58
N GLU A 43 -10.97 -33.41 43.21
CA GLU A 43 -10.10 -34.53 42.84
C GLU A 43 -10.48 -35.78 43.67
N PRO A 44 -10.14 -37.00 43.22
CA PRO A 44 -9.30 -37.82 44.10
C PRO A 44 -8.32 -38.79 43.41
N ASN A 45 -7.05 -38.69 43.83
CA ASN A 45 -6.11 -39.78 44.16
C ASN A 45 -5.74 -40.93 43.19
N GLN A 46 -4.47 -41.35 43.33
CA GLN A 46 -3.84 -42.48 42.65
C GLN A 46 -4.07 -43.81 43.37
N ASN A 47 -4.27 -44.89 42.60
CA ASN A 47 -3.59 -46.22 42.68
C ASN A 47 -4.51 -47.37 42.28
N TYR A 48 -4.09 -48.18 41.29
CA TYR A 48 -3.76 -49.61 41.44
C TYR A 48 -3.48 -50.26 40.06
N THR A 49 -2.65 -51.31 40.05
CA THR A 49 -2.18 -52.00 38.84
C THR A 49 -2.89 -53.34 38.62
N LEU A 50 -3.28 -53.65 37.37
CA LEU A 50 -3.02 -54.90 36.62
C LEU A 50 -3.73 -54.89 35.25
N GLY A 51 -3.20 -55.63 34.26
CA GLY A 51 -3.88 -55.95 32.99
C GLY A 51 -4.53 -57.35 33.00
N PRO A 52 -4.80 -58.03 31.85
CA PRO A 52 -4.34 -57.71 30.48
C PRO A 52 -5.38 -57.90 29.32
N GLY A 53 -5.02 -57.43 28.12
CA GLY A 53 -5.66 -57.78 26.83
C GLY A 53 -6.54 -56.66 26.23
N ALA A 54 -6.65 -56.48 24.90
CA ALA A 54 -6.11 -57.23 23.77
C ALA A 54 -5.55 -56.32 22.63
N LYS A 55 -5.02 -56.94 21.57
CA LYS A 55 -4.36 -56.29 20.40
C LYS A 55 -5.43 -55.81 19.36
N ALA A 56 -5.16 -54.99 18.34
CA ALA A 56 -3.90 -54.82 17.60
C ALA A 56 -3.78 -53.56 16.72
N ARG A 57 -2.52 -53.17 16.45
CA ARG A 57 -1.96 -52.55 15.21
C ARG A 57 -2.60 -51.27 14.61
N LEU A 58 -1.84 -50.19 14.65
CA LEU A 58 -1.32 -49.51 13.44
C LEU A 58 0.15 -49.12 13.68
N SER A 59 0.90 -48.76 12.63
CA SER A 59 2.38 -48.66 12.68
C SER A 59 2.90 -47.33 13.23
N ALA A 60 3.99 -47.39 14.01
CA ALA A 60 4.74 -46.22 14.44
C ALA A 60 5.71 -45.72 13.36
N GLY A 61 5.87 -44.40 13.26
CA GLY A 61 7.08 -43.77 12.71
C GLY A 61 8.17 -43.60 13.78
N PRO A 62 9.39 -43.19 13.42
CA PRO A 62 10.47 -43.00 14.40
C PRO A 62 10.21 -41.79 15.30
N GLU A 63 10.23 -42.01 16.61
CA GLU A 63 10.17 -40.94 17.61
C GLU A 63 11.45 -40.09 17.58
N ARG A 64 11.32 -38.76 17.67
CA ARG A 64 12.47 -37.86 17.82
C ARG A 64 13.04 -37.99 19.23
N ALA A 65 14.37 -38.04 19.34
CA ALA A 65 15.05 -37.99 20.63
C ALA A 65 14.82 -36.63 21.34
N PRO A 66 14.59 -36.62 22.67
CA PRO A 66 14.46 -35.37 23.42
C PRO A 66 15.85 -34.73 23.65
N GLY A 67 15.93 -33.40 23.55
CA GLY A 67 17.11 -32.62 23.97
C GLY A 67 17.83 -31.79 22.90
N ALA A 68 17.35 -31.76 21.66
CA ALA A 68 17.82 -30.74 20.70
C ALA A 68 17.33 -29.35 21.14
N PRO A 69 18.19 -28.31 21.25
CA PRO A 69 17.74 -26.95 21.47
C PRO A 69 16.88 -26.48 20.30
N ASP A 70 15.92 -25.60 20.54
CA ASP A 70 15.09 -25.06 19.47
C ASP A 70 15.98 -24.30 18.47
N ARG A 71 15.93 -24.70 17.19
CA ARG A 71 16.87 -24.26 16.14
C ARG A 71 16.46 -22.93 15.53
N VAL A 72 15.76 -22.10 16.29
CA VAL A 72 15.23 -20.80 15.87
C VAL A 72 15.94 -19.68 16.62
N LEU A 73 16.53 -18.76 15.86
CA LEU A 73 17.21 -17.57 16.36
C LEU A 73 16.36 -16.33 16.10
N LYS A 74 15.88 -15.65 17.15
CA LYS A 74 15.15 -14.38 17.05
C LYS A 74 16.15 -13.22 16.93
N VAL A 75 16.25 -12.62 15.75
CA VAL A 75 17.14 -11.49 15.46
C VAL A 75 16.33 -10.21 15.31
N LEU A 76 16.52 -9.25 16.21
CA LEU A 76 15.93 -7.92 16.13
C LEU A 76 16.62 -7.10 15.03
N HIS A 77 15.87 -6.23 14.35
CA HIS A 77 16.38 -5.46 13.21
C HIS A 77 15.60 -4.16 12.96
N HIS A 78 16.25 -3.19 12.32
CA HIS A 78 15.72 -1.84 12.07
C HIS A 78 14.96 -1.68 10.73
N PHE A 79 14.60 -2.78 10.06
CA PHE A 79 13.71 -2.75 8.89
C PHE A 79 12.27 -2.35 9.30
N GLU A 80 11.74 -1.28 8.69
CA GLU A 80 10.45 -0.69 9.10
C GLU A 80 9.24 -1.54 8.69
N SER A 81 8.73 -2.32 9.65
CA SER A 81 7.47 -3.08 9.58
C SER A 81 6.27 -2.25 10.09
N ASN A 82 5.07 -2.82 9.95
CA ASN A 82 3.81 -2.22 10.42
C ASN A 82 3.56 -2.44 11.93
N SER A 83 4.26 -3.39 12.56
CA SER A 83 4.27 -3.63 14.01
C SER A 83 4.96 -2.51 14.80
N GLU A 84 4.91 -2.58 16.12
CA GLU A 84 5.57 -1.58 17.00
C GLU A 84 7.10 -1.65 16.86
N ARG A 85 7.79 -0.51 17.05
CA ARG A 85 9.26 -0.44 16.81
C ARG A 85 10.06 -1.41 17.71
N SER A 86 9.51 -1.77 18.87
CA SER A 86 10.07 -2.71 19.84
C SER A 86 10.00 -4.18 19.42
N THR A 87 9.22 -4.53 18.39
CA THR A 87 8.96 -5.91 17.96
C THR A 87 9.38 -6.19 16.51
N TRP A 88 10.25 -5.37 15.94
CA TRP A 88 10.83 -5.62 14.62
C TRP A 88 11.94 -6.68 14.72
N SER A 89 11.60 -7.92 14.40
CA SER A 89 12.51 -9.07 14.40
C SER A 89 12.16 -10.10 13.34
N SER A 90 13.16 -10.88 12.92
CA SER A 90 13.00 -12.11 12.13
C SER A 90 13.33 -13.32 13.01
N ASN A 91 12.50 -14.36 12.96
CA ASN A 91 12.83 -15.66 13.55
C ASN A 91 13.49 -16.52 12.49
N ILE A 92 14.66 -17.10 12.79
CA ILE A 92 15.51 -17.74 11.77
C ILE A 92 15.81 -19.17 12.18
N ARG A 93 15.21 -20.13 11.48
CA ARG A 93 15.56 -21.55 11.57
C ARG A 93 16.95 -21.75 10.97
N HIS A 94 17.85 -22.47 11.65
CA HIS A 94 19.22 -22.69 11.19
C HIS A 94 19.70 -24.15 11.34
N GLY A 95 20.58 -24.60 10.43
CA GLY A 95 21.35 -25.83 10.51
C GLY A 95 22.58 -25.70 11.42
N ASP A 96 23.31 -26.79 11.67
CA ASP A 96 24.40 -26.80 12.65
C ASP A 96 25.70 -26.16 12.13
N ALA A 97 25.89 -26.11 10.80
CA ALA A 97 27.02 -25.46 10.14
C ALA A 97 26.76 -23.99 9.74
N THR A 98 25.56 -23.46 10.01
CA THR A 98 25.18 -22.07 9.68
C THR A 98 26.08 -21.06 10.41
N ASP A 99 26.61 -20.07 9.69
CA ASP A 99 27.40 -18.97 10.26
C ASP A 99 26.62 -17.65 10.39
N VAL A 100 27.19 -16.71 11.14
CA VAL A 100 26.63 -15.36 11.33
C VAL A 100 26.47 -14.62 10.00
N ARG A 101 27.37 -14.84 9.04
CA ARG A 101 27.28 -14.33 7.67
C ARG A 101 26.00 -14.80 6.98
N GLY A 102 25.68 -16.09 7.03
CA GLY A 102 24.45 -16.68 6.49
C GLY A 102 23.19 -16.12 7.15
N ILE A 103 23.20 -15.91 8.48
CA ILE A 103 22.12 -15.25 9.21
C ILE A 103 21.90 -13.82 8.70
N ILE A 104 22.96 -13.00 8.61
CA ILE A 104 22.88 -11.63 8.11
C ILE A 104 22.33 -11.62 6.67
N GLN A 105 22.94 -12.41 5.79
CA GLN A 105 22.60 -12.55 4.37
C GLN A 105 21.09 -12.77 4.16
N LYS A 106 20.50 -13.75 4.87
CA LYS A 106 19.08 -14.11 4.75
C LYS A 106 18.14 -12.96 5.12
N ILE A 107 18.44 -12.20 6.17
CA ILE A 107 17.62 -11.05 6.58
C ILE A 107 17.70 -9.94 5.52
N VAL A 108 18.92 -9.60 5.05
CA VAL A 108 19.11 -8.46 4.15
C VAL A 108 18.67 -8.73 2.71
N ASP A 109 18.71 -10.00 2.25
CA ASP A 109 18.21 -10.45 0.95
C ASP A 109 16.70 -10.21 0.78
N ILE A 110 15.89 -10.58 1.78
CA ILE A 110 14.43 -10.34 1.77
C ILE A 110 14.11 -8.85 1.59
N HIS A 111 14.94 -7.99 2.18
CA HIS A 111 14.80 -6.54 2.13
C HIS A 111 15.46 -5.89 0.91
N LYS A 112 16.10 -6.68 0.03
CA LYS A 112 16.75 -6.26 -1.22
C LYS A 112 17.85 -5.20 -1.02
N VAL A 113 18.59 -5.33 0.07
CA VAL A 113 19.78 -4.52 0.38
C VAL A 113 20.88 -4.77 -0.65
N LYS A 114 21.57 -3.71 -1.09
CA LYS A 114 22.79 -3.80 -1.89
C LYS A 114 24.05 -3.82 -1.03
N LEU A 115 24.09 -2.97 0.00
CA LEU A 115 25.28 -2.71 0.81
C LEU A 115 25.42 -3.68 1.99
N MET A 116 25.36 -4.98 1.67
CA MET A 116 25.32 -6.10 2.62
C MET A 116 26.53 -6.09 3.57
N CYS A 117 27.70 -5.71 3.04
CA CYS A 117 28.97 -5.58 3.77
C CYS A 117 29.01 -4.49 4.85
N CYS A 118 27.97 -3.63 4.96
CA CYS A 118 27.86 -2.64 6.05
C CYS A 118 27.28 -3.23 7.34
N PHE A 119 26.67 -4.42 7.28
CA PHE A 119 25.93 -5.03 8.38
C PHE A 119 26.80 -6.01 9.21
N GLY A 120 26.61 -5.99 10.53
CA GLY A 120 27.13 -6.95 11.49
C GLY A 120 26.06 -7.37 12.49
N LEU A 121 26.31 -8.43 13.26
CA LEU A 121 25.36 -8.96 14.25
C LEU A 121 25.86 -8.66 15.66
N ARG A 122 25.06 -7.93 16.45
CA ARG A 122 25.35 -7.61 17.85
C ARG A 122 24.60 -8.56 18.77
N LEU A 123 25.30 -9.17 19.71
CA LEU A 123 24.74 -9.88 20.86
C LEU A 123 24.87 -8.98 22.10
N SER A 124 23.77 -8.76 22.82
CA SER A 124 23.77 -8.02 24.08
C SER A 124 23.08 -8.78 25.21
N HIS A 125 23.57 -8.58 26.44
CA HIS A 125 23.05 -9.18 27.65
C HIS A 125 22.30 -8.16 28.49
N GLY A 126 20.99 -8.37 28.70
CA GLY A 126 20.12 -7.42 29.41
C GLY A 126 20.60 -7.08 30.83
N PRO A 127 20.80 -8.07 31.72
CA PRO A 127 21.13 -7.80 33.12
C PRO A 127 22.49 -7.15 33.42
N SER A 128 23.50 -7.31 32.55
CA SER A 128 24.86 -6.77 32.78
C SER A 128 25.24 -5.63 31.84
N GLY A 129 24.54 -5.47 30.71
CA GLY A 129 24.94 -4.55 29.65
C GLY A 129 26.15 -5.03 28.83
N ASP A 130 26.58 -6.29 28.98
CA ASP A 130 27.65 -6.85 28.14
C ASP A 130 27.23 -6.84 26.65
N VAL A 131 28.17 -6.47 25.78
CA VAL A 131 27.97 -6.41 24.32
C VAL A 131 29.11 -7.15 23.63
N HIS A 132 28.76 -8.08 22.74
CA HIS A 132 29.67 -8.78 21.85
C HIS A 132 29.23 -8.59 20.40
N TRP A 133 30.12 -8.13 19.54
CA TRP A 133 29.90 -8.18 18.10
C TRP A 133 30.34 -9.55 17.58
N LEU A 134 29.42 -10.24 16.91
CA LEU A 134 29.62 -11.59 16.42
C LEU A 134 30.26 -11.51 15.04
N HIS A 135 31.48 -12.03 14.94
CA HIS A 135 32.24 -12.04 13.69
C HIS A 135 31.51 -12.88 12.63
N PRO A 136 31.46 -12.46 11.35
CA PRO A 136 30.68 -13.15 10.32
C PRO A 136 31.02 -14.65 10.17
N ASP A 137 32.29 -15.03 10.36
CA ASP A 137 32.79 -16.39 10.18
C ASP A 137 32.76 -17.19 11.50
N MET A 138 31.70 -17.00 12.31
CA MET A 138 31.38 -17.78 13.51
C MET A 138 30.13 -18.62 13.28
N GLY A 139 30.20 -19.92 13.57
CA GLY A 139 29.03 -20.80 13.54
C GLY A 139 28.01 -20.46 14.64
N VAL A 140 26.74 -20.31 14.28
CA VAL A 140 25.64 -19.88 15.17
C VAL A 140 25.50 -20.81 16.37
N SER A 141 25.52 -22.13 16.15
CA SER A 141 25.43 -23.12 17.24
C SER A 141 26.56 -22.97 18.26
N HIS A 142 27.77 -22.57 17.84
CA HIS A 142 28.89 -22.30 18.75
C HIS A 142 28.76 -20.94 19.46
N VAL A 143 28.16 -19.91 18.84
CA VAL A 143 27.79 -18.68 19.55
C VAL A 143 26.83 -18.99 20.70
N ARG A 144 25.79 -19.78 20.43
CA ARG A 144 24.81 -20.19 21.45
C ARG A 144 25.47 -21.01 22.55
N GLU A 145 26.36 -21.94 22.21
CA GLU A 145 27.17 -22.67 23.19
C GLU A 145 28.06 -21.74 24.05
N LYS A 146 28.78 -20.77 23.44
CA LYS A 146 29.69 -19.86 24.15
C LYS A 146 28.97 -18.93 25.14
N TYR A 147 27.74 -18.51 24.85
CA TYR A 147 27.03 -17.46 25.61
C TYR A 147 25.75 -17.92 26.34
N GLU A 148 24.97 -18.84 25.78
CA GLU A 148 23.68 -19.28 26.34
C GLU A 148 23.83 -20.48 27.31
N GLN A 149 24.88 -21.30 27.20
CA GLN A 149 25.03 -22.56 27.95
C GLN A 149 24.96 -22.42 29.50
N ASN A 150 25.18 -21.21 30.03
CA ASN A 150 25.18 -20.93 31.48
C ASN A 150 24.23 -19.80 31.90
N ARG A 151 23.31 -19.33 31.04
CA ARG A 151 22.35 -18.24 31.33
C ARG A 151 20.99 -18.45 30.64
N PRO A 152 19.89 -17.86 31.13
CA PRO A 152 18.60 -17.89 30.44
C PRO A 152 18.70 -17.28 29.03
N GLN A 153 18.03 -17.89 28.04
CA GLN A 153 18.09 -17.44 26.64
C GLN A 153 17.41 -16.07 26.46
N ASP A 154 16.41 -15.75 27.28
CA ASP A 154 15.65 -14.50 27.30
C ASP A 154 16.43 -13.30 27.87
N GLU A 155 17.53 -13.53 28.58
CA GLU A 155 18.48 -12.47 28.98
C GLU A 155 19.37 -12.00 27.81
N TRP A 156 19.45 -12.78 26.73
CA TRP A 156 20.28 -12.52 25.55
C TRP A 156 19.47 -11.96 24.38
N ARG A 157 20.06 -11.00 23.66
CA ARG A 157 19.43 -10.32 22.51
C ARG A 157 20.36 -10.26 21.32
N TYR A 158 19.95 -10.89 20.22
CA TYR A 158 20.60 -10.75 18.92
C TYR A 158 19.97 -9.58 18.15
N GLU A 159 20.78 -8.64 17.67
CA GLU A 159 20.36 -7.44 16.96
C GLU A 159 21.24 -7.23 15.72
N LEU A 160 20.65 -7.31 14.54
CA LEU A 160 21.28 -6.93 13.28
C LEU A 160 21.50 -5.41 13.27
N ARG A 161 22.71 -4.94 12.94
CA ARG A 161 23.02 -3.51 12.91
C ARG A 161 23.97 -3.16 11.76
N ILE A 162 23.83 -1.95 11.22
CA ILE A 162 24.86 -1.35 10.38
C ILE A 162 25.99 -0.88 11.30
N ARG A 163 27.23 -1.27 10.98
CA ARG A 163 28.43 -0.99 11.77
C ARG A 163 29.56 -0.41 10.94
N TYR A 164 29.80 -0.97 9.75
CA TYR A 164 30.93 -0.59 8.90
C TYR A 164 30.43 0.38 7.83
N LEU A 165 30.77 1.67 7.97
CA LEU A 165 30.27 2.72 7.07
C LEU A 165 31.25 2.97 5.91
N PRO A 166 30.81 3.07 4.65
CA PRO A 166 31.69 3.50 3.57
C PRO A 166 31.93 5.02 3.63
N LYS A 167 33.02 5.51 3.03
CA LYS A 167 33.32 6.96 3.01
C LYS A 167 32.21 7.72 2.28
N GLY A 168 31.70 8.79 2.89
CA GLY A 168 30.51 9.50 2.39
C GLY A 168 29.21 8.67 2.37
N PHE A 169 29.04 7.74 3.31
CA PHE A 169 27.95 6.74 3.37
C PHE A 169 26.54 7.25 3.05
N LEU A 170 26.15 8.46 3.47
CA LEU A 170 24.81 8.99 3.21
C LEU A 170 24.45 9.03 1.71
N ASN A 171 25.42 9.32 0.84
CA ASN A 171 25.20 9.33 -0.61
C ASN A 171 24.99 7.91 -1.15
N GLN A 172 25.83 6.96 -0.72
CA GLN A 172 25.74 5.56 -1.13
C GLN A 172 24.44 4.89 -0.61
N PHE A 173 24.02 5.26 0.61
CA PHE A 173 22.78 4.79 1.21
C PHE A 173 21.55 5.37 0.47
N ALA A 174 21.60 6.59 -0.08
CA ALA A 174 20.50 7.13 -0.90
C ALA A 174 20.26 6.30 -2.18
N GLU A 175 21.30 5.68 -2.74
CA GLU A 175 21.19 4.72 -3.85
C GLU A 175 20.69 3.33 -3.40
N ASP A 176 20.76 3.02 -2.11
CA ASP A 176 20.31 1.77 -1.48
C ASP A 176 19.26 2.04 -0.39
N LYS A 177 18.06 2.46 -0.82
CA LYS A 177 17.00 2.98 0.06
C LYS A 177 16.60 2.06 1.25
N PRO A 178 16.63 0.71 1.16
CA PRO A 178 16.48 -0.16 2.32
C PRO A 178 17.51 0.16 3.42
N THR A 179 18.79 0.26 3.05
CA THR A 179 19.92 0.58 3.94
C THR A 179 19.82 1.99 4.52
N LEU A 180 19.42 3.00 3.73
CA LEU A 180 19.17 4.36 4.28
C LEU A 180 18.05 4.37 5.33
N ASN A 181 16.95 3.67 5.07
CA ASN A 181 15.85 3.57 6.03
C ASN A 181 16.28 2.78 7.27
N TYR A 182 17.06 1.71 7.11
CA TYR A 182 17.62 0.93 8.22
C TYR A 182 18.49 1.80 9.13
N PHE A 183 19.48 2.49 8.55
CA PHE A 183 20.41 3.34 9.28
C PHE A 183 19.68 4.48 10.00
N TYR A 184 18.67 5.08 9.36
CA TYR A 184 17.82 6.08 9.98
C TYR A 184 17.05 5.56 11.21
N GLN A 185 16.45 4.38 11.12
CA GLN A 185 15.71 3.80 12.24
C GLN A 185 16.67 3.45 13.40
N GLN A 186 17.83 2.85 13.09
CA GLN A 186 18.89 2.54 14.05
C GLN A 186 19.38 3.80 14.79
N VAL A 187 19.92 4.78 14.07
CA VAL A 187 20.49 6.00 14.68
C VAL A 187 19.43 6.81 15.44
N LYS A 188 18.17 6.84 14.97
CA LYS A 188 17.08 7.47 15.73
C LYS A 188 16.74 6.70 17.00
N ASN A 189 16.77 5.36 16.98
CA ASN A 189 16.56 4.54 18.17
C ASN A 189 17.65 4.80 19.20
N ASP A 190 18.92 4.79 18.79
CA ASP A 190 20.05 5.04 19.67
C ASP A 190 20.00 6.47 20.26
N TYR A 191 19.71 7.48 19.42
CA TYR A 191 19.43 8.86 19.87
C TYR A 191 18.33 8.92 20.94
N LEU A 192 17.20 8.23 20.73
CA LEU A 192 16.07 8.22 21.66
C LEU A 192 16.37 7.53 23.01
N LEU A 193 17.34 6.60 23.04
CA LEU A 193 17.73 5.87 24.26
C LEU A 193 18.87 6.57 25.02
N GLU A 194 19.85 7.16 24.31
CA GLU A 194 21.10 7.65 24.90
C GLU A 194 21.08 9.17 25.15
N MET A 195 20.51 9.95 24.23
CA MET A 195 20.78 11.39 24.13
C MET A 195 19.54 12.29 24.12
N ALA A 196 18.36 11.78 23.78
CA ALA A 196 17.21 12.62 23.45
C ALA A 196 16.68 13.46 24.64
N ASP A 197 16.79 12.98 25.88
CA ASP A 197 16.46 13.77 27.07
C ASP A 197 17.55 14.81 27.45
N GLN A 198 18.75 14.72 26.85
CA GLN A 198 19.92 15.59 27.11
C GLN A 198 20.12 16.73 26.10
N VAL A 199 19.60 16.59 24.86
CA VAL A 199 19.76 17.61 23.80
C VAL A 199 18.85 18.83 24.01
N GLU A 200 19.20 19.94 23.38
CA GLU A 200 18.38 21.16 23.41
C GLU A 200 16.95 20.93 22.87
N GLN A 201 15.97 21.60 23.50
CA GLN A 201 14.55 21.43 23.17
C GLN A 201 14.21 21.74 21.71
N ASP A 202 14.89 22.70 21.09
CA ASP A 202 14.69 23.04 19.67
C ASP A 202 15.21 21.93 18.73
N ILE A 203 16.33 21.29 19.08
CA ILE A 203 16.85 20.12 18.34
C ILE A 203 15.87 18.95 18.46
N ALA A 204 15.41 18.64 19.68
CA ALA A 204 14.40 17.60 19.91
C ALA A 204 13.07 17.88 19.16
N LEU A 205 12.62 19.15 19.15
CA LEU A 205 11.44 19.57 18.38
C LEU A 205 11.63 19.37 16.87
N LYS A 206 12.81 19.72 16.32
CA LYS A 206 13.12 19.57 14.90
C LYS A 206 13.20 18.11 14.47
N LEU A 207 13.96 17.29 15.20
CA LEU A 207 14.12 15.85 14.93
C LEU A 207 12.77 15.10 15.02
N GLY A 208 11.94 15.42 16.02
CA GLY A 208 10.61 14.83 16.14
C GLY A 208 9.64 15.29 15.03
N CYS A 209 9.68 16.56 14.61
CA CYS A 209 8.90 17.04 13.47
C CYS A 209 9.31 16.37 12.15
N LEU A 210 10.60 16.04 11.97
CA LEU A 210 11.10 15.31 10.81
C LEU A 210 10.62 13.85 10.79
N GLU A 211 10.61 13.14 11.93
CA GLU A 211 9.97 11.80 11.99
C GLU A 211 8.46 11.89 11.75
N ILE A 212 7.75 12.91 12.24
CA ILE A 212 6.32 13.10 11.90
C ILE A 212 6.15 13.27 10.37
N ARG A 213 7.01 14.06 9.72
CA ARG A 213 6.99 14.28 8.26
C ARG A 213 7.28 13.00 7.48
N ARG A 214 8.27 12.23 7.90
CA ARG A 214 8.70 10.97 7.28
C ARG A 214 7.71 9.82 7.53
N PHE A 215 7.12 9.73 8.72
CA PHE A 215 6.17 8.67 9.10
C PHE A 215 4.80 8.88 8.43
N TYR A 216 4.35 10.13 8.25
CA TYR A 216 3.10 10.48 7.57
C TYR A 216 3.33 11.06 6.17
N ARG A 217 3.98 10.26 5.31
CA ARG A 217 4.43 10.63 3.95
C ARG A 217 3.36 11.33 3.09
N GLU A 218 2.12 10.86 3.15
CA GLU A 218 0.97 11.34 2.36
C GLU A 218 0.23 12.54 3.00
N MET A 219 0.50 12.85 4.27
CA MET A 219 -0.15 13.95 4.99
C MET A 219 0.28 15.31 4.41
N ARG A 220 -0.67 16.26 4.31
CA ARG A 220 -0.38 17.61 3.80
C ARG A 220 0.42 18.47 4.79
N GLY A 221 1.21 19.40 4.26
CA GLY A 221 2.09 20.28 5.04
C GLY A 221 1.40 21.16 6.09
N ASN A 222 0.13 21.50 5.87
CA ASN A 222 -0.73 22.26 6.80
C ASN A 222 -1.68 21.38 7.63
N ALA A 223 -1.63 20.04 7.49
CA ALA A 223 -2.59 19.15 8.15
C ALA A 223 -2.60 19.28 9.69
N LEU A 224 -1.45 19.60 10.30
CA LEU A 224 -1.33 19.75 11.75
C LEU A 224 -1.89 21.07 12.28
N ASP A 225 -2.25 22.05 11.43
CA ASP A 225 -2.97 23.24 11.88
C ASP A 225 -4.36 22.88 12.41
N LYS A 226 -5.01 21.87 11.81
CA LYS A 226 -6.33 21.38 12.20
C LYS A 226 -6.31 20.74 13.58
N LYS A 227 -7.22 21.18 14.46
CA LYS A 227 -7.28 20.71 15.87
C LYS A 227 -7.45 19.19 16.00
N SER A 228 -8.39 18.59 15.28
CA SER A 228 -8.63 17.13 15.34
C SER A 228 -7.41 16.33 14.85
N ASN A 229 -6.74 16.78 13.79
CA ASN A 229 -5.53 16.14 13.27
C ASN A 229 -4.38 16.14 14.29
N TYR A 230 -4.17 17.25 15.03
CA TYR A 230 -3.18 17.28 16.09
C TYR A 230 -3.60 16.45 17.32
N GLU A 231 -4.86 16.54 17.75
CA GLU A 231 -5.35 15.76 18.90
C GLU A 231 -5.27 14.25 18.66
N LEU A 232 -5.33 13.79 17.39
CA LEU A 232 -5.06 12.42 17.01
C LEU A 232 -3.61 12.00 17.30
N LEU A 233 -2.62 12.82 16.94
CA LEU A 233 -1.22 12.56 17.26
C LEU A 233 -0.97 12.60 18.78
N GLU A 234 -1.63 13.53 19.48
CA GLU A 234 -1.47 13.74 20.91
C GLU A 234 -2.02 12.59 21.75
N LYS A 235 -3.25 12.14 21.47
CA LYS A 235 -4.01 11.20 22.31
C LYS A 235 -3.95 9.76 21.82
N ASP A 236 -4.04 9.53 20.51
CA ASP A 236 -4.24 8.19 19.95
C ASP A 236 -2.94 7.55 19.43
N VAL A 237 -1.96 8.37 19.03
CA VAL A 237 -0.63 7.91 18.57
C VAL A 237 0.43 8.05 19.67
N GLY A 238 0.29 9.06 20.53
CA GLY A 238 1.21 9.38 21.62
C GLY A 238 2.46 10.14 21.14
N LEU A 239 2.65 11.35 21.64
CA LEU A 239 3.80 12.20 21.28
C LEU A 239 5.16 11.57 21.65
N ARG A 240 5.19 10.67 22.64
CA ARG A 240 6.39 9.89 23.05
C ARG A 240 7.00 9.05 21.92
N ARG A 241 6.26 8.77 20.83
CA ARG A 241 6.80 8.08 19.63
C ARG A 241 7.74 8.97 18.78
N PHE A 242 7.70 10.28 19.00
CA PHE A 242 8.38 11.31 18.20
C PHE A 242 9.28 12.23 19.03
N PHE A 243 9.00 12.43 20.32
CA PHE A 243 9.66 13.41 21.18
C PHE A 243 10.11 12.80 22.52
N PRO A 244 11.25 13.25 23.09
CA PRO A 244 11.75 12.80 24.39
C PRO A 244 10.83 13.16 25.56
N LYS A 245 10.96 12.43 26.67
CA LYS A 245 10.11 12.58 27.85
C LYS A 245 10.28 13.97 28.48
N SER A 246 11.50 14.46 28.58
CA SER A 246 11.84 15.77 29.17
C SER A 246 11.12 16.93 28.47
N LEU A 247 11.03 16.91 27.14
CA LEU A 247 10.32 17.92 26.34
C LEU A 247 8.81 17.89 26.57
N LEU A 248 8.22 16.69 26.66
CA LEU A 248 6.79 16.50 26.84
C LEU A 248 6.30 16.87 28.25
N GLU A 249 7.15 16.69 29.26
CA GLU A 249 6.80 16.96 30.66
C GLU A 249 7.18 18.39 31.12
N SER A 250 8.16 19.03 30.48
CA SER A 250 8.53 20.43 30.76
C SER A 250 7.67 21.49 30.06
N VAL A 251 7.01 21.17 28.93
CA VAL A 251 6.22 22.14 28.15
C VAL A 251 4.72 21.88 28.23
N LYS A 252 3.94 22.87 28.70
CA LYS A 252 2.47 22.81 28.74
C LYS A 252 1.90 22.51 27.34
N ALA A 253 1.03 21.51 27.23
CA ALA A 253 0.50 20.98 25.95
C ALA A 253 0.02 22.04 24.93
N LYS A 254 -0.69 23.10 25.37
CA LYS A 254 -1.15 24.20 24.48
C LYS A 254 0.01 25.01 23.86
N THR A 255 1.16 25.10 24.56
CA THR A 255 2.39 25.73 24.07
C THR A 255 3.18 24.76 23.19
N LEU A 256 3.35 23.51 23.65
CA LEU A 256 4.02 22.44 22.91
C LEU A 256 3.38 22.25 21.52
N ARG A 257 2.05 22.21 21.47
CA ARG A 257 1.30 22.18 20.20
C ARG A 257 1.69 23.30 19.25
N LYS A 258 1.79 24.54 19.73
CA LYS A 258 2.17 25.69 18.89
C LYS A 258 3.60 25.55 18.37
N GLN A 259 4.53 25.10 19.22
CA GLN A 259 5.92 24.83 18.82
C GLN A 259 5.98 23.74 17.74
N ILE A 260 5.31 22.60 17.93
CA ILE A 260 5.23 21.53 16.92
C ILE A 260 4.60 22.04 15.61
N GLN A 261 3.49 22.79 15.67
CA GLN A 261 2.84 23.38 14.49
C GLN A 261 3.74 24.39 13.76
N GLN A 262 4.55 25.16 14.47
CA GLN A 262 5.48 26.15 13.90
C GLN A 262 6.73 25.49 13.31
N THR A 263 7.32 24.51 14.00
CA THR A 263 8.51 23.79 13.56
C THR A 263 8.19 22.86 12.38
N PHE A 264 7.06 22.15 12.40
CA PHE A 264 6.65 21.26 11.30
C PHE A 264 6.52 22.00 9.96
N LYS A 265 6.12 23.28 9.96
CA LYS A 265 6.01 24.09 8.72
C LYS A 265 7.34 24.31 7.99
N GLN A 266 8.47 24.19 8.69
CA GLN A 266 9.80 24.25 8.10
C GLN A 266 10.11 22.99 7.26
N PHE A 267 9.51 21.85 7.62
CA PHE A 267 9.75 20.55 6.99
C PHE A 267 8.55 20.03 6.17
N ALA A 268 7.44 20.77 6.18
CA ALA A 268 6.14 20.42 5.60
C ALA A 268 6.16 19.88 4.17
N ASN A 269 7.12 20.33 3.35
CA ASN A 269 7.24 19.99 1.93
C ASN A 269 8.31 18.92 1.64
N LEU A 270 9.04 18.43 2.65
CA LEU A 270 10.10 17.43 2.44
C LEU A 270 9.50 16.05 2.12
N ASN A 271 10.17 15.32 1.22
CA ASN A 271 9.89 13.91 0.98
C ASN A 271 10.56 13.01 2.06
N ASP A 272 10.32 11.69 1.97
CA ASP A 272 10.86 10.67 2.90
C ASP A 272 12.38 10.76 3.07
N GLU A 273 13.10 10.76 1.95
CA GLU A 273 14.56 10.76 1.85
C GLU A 273 15.18 12.09 2.31
N GLN A 274 14.60 13.21 1.87
CA GLN A 274 14.97 14.56 2.33
C GLN A 274 14.76 14.72 3.84
N SER A 275 13.71 14.13 4.41
CA SER A 275 13.46 14.17 5.86
C SER A 275 14.50 13.36 6.64
N ILE A 276 14.95 12.23 6.09
CA ILE A 276 16.04 11.41 6.65
C ILE A 276 17.38 12.16 6.60
N LEU A 277 17.75 12.71 5.44
CA LEU A 277 19.01 13.45 5.28
C LEU A 277 19.04 14.70 6.17
N LYS A 278 17.93 15.44 6.28
CA LYS A 278 17.82 16.61 7.16
C LYS A 278 17.85 16.25 8.65
N PHE A 279 17.42 15.04 9.02
CA PHE A 279 17.55 14.53 10.39
C PHE A 279 19.02 14.27 10.73
N PHE A 280 19.77 13.61 9.85
CA PHE A 280 21.20 13.40 10.04
C PHE A 280 21.99 14.72 10.10
N GLU A 281 21.67 15.70 9.24
CA GLU A 281 22.27 17.03 9.25
C GLU A 281 22.12 17.75 10.61
N ILE A 282 20.93 17.64 11.23
CA ILE A 282 20.62 18.29 12.52
C ILE A 282 21.18 17.50 13.71
N LEU A 283 21.32 16.17 13.61
CA LEU A 283 21.79 15.31 14.69
C LEU A 283 23.33 15.24 14.79
N ALA A 284 24.04 15.24 13.66
CA ALA A 284 25.49 15.01 13.62
C ALA A 284 26.35 15.97 14.48
N PRO A 285 25.98 17.26 14.69
CA PRO A 285 26.73 18.15 15.58
C PRO A 285 26.64 17.79 17.07
N VAL A 286 25.60 17.07 17.50
CA VAL A 286 25.35 16.72 18.92
C VAL A 286 25.49 15.24 19.23
N TYR A 287 25.49 14.37 18.21
CA TYR A 287 25.69 12.92 18.36
C TYR A 287 26.47 12.37 17.16
N ARG A 288 27.67 11.83 17.42
CA ARG A 288 28.61 11.33 16.39
C ARG A 288 28.33 9.85 16.08
N PHE A 289 27.18 9.60 15.44
CA PHE A 289 26.71 8.27 15.02
C PHE A 289 27.53 7.61 13.89
N ASP A 290 28.58 8.28 13.43
CA ASP A 290 29.45 7.88 12.33
C ASP A 290 30.77 7.22 12.78
N LYS A 291 31.05 7.13 14.08
CA LYS A 291 32.26 6.50 14.61
C LYS A 291 32.07 5.87 16.00
N GLU A 292 32.80 4.79 16.28
CA GLU A 292 32.88 4.20 17.61
C GLU A 292 34.13 4.73 18.34
N CYS A 293 34.01 4.97 19.66
CA CYS A 293 35.08 5.50 20.50
C CYS A 293 35.40 4.53 21.65
N PHE A 294 36.67 4.21 21.86
CA PHE A 294 37.16 3.21 22.80
C PHE A 294 38.23 3.77 23.73
N ARG A 295 37.97 3.73 25.05
CA ARG A 295 39.02 3.98 26.04
C ARG A 295 39.97 2.80 26.11
N CYS A 296 41.22 3.03 25.74
CA CYS A 296 42.27 2.02 25.65
C CYS A 296 43.62 2.67 25.96
N ALA A 297 44.72 1.95 25.74
CA ALA A 297 46.06 2.51 25.78
C ALA A 297 46.93 1.99 24.64
N LEU A 298 47.77 2.86 24.08
CA LEU A 298 48.65 2.56 22.94
C LEU A 298 50.07 2.24 23.40
N GLY A 299 50.72 1.31 22.71
CA GLY A 299 52.14 0.97 22.88
C GLY A 299 52.39 -0.38 23.54
N SER A 300 53.59 -0.91 23.30
CA SER A 300 54.05 -2.23 23.77
C SER A 300 54.92 -2.14 25.03
N SER A 301 55.89 -1.22 25.05
CA SER A 301 56.82 -1.00 26.18
C SER A 301 56.53 0.28 26.98
N TRP A 302 56.00 1.32 26.33
CA TRP A 302 55.54 2.56 26.95
C TRP A 302 54.07 2.72 26.61
N VAL A 303 53.20 2.66 27.63
CA VAL A 303 51.75 2.55 27.46
C VAL A 303 51.08 3.89 27.75
N ILE A 304 50.40 4.45 26.75
CA ILE A 304 49.76 5.78 26.79
C ILE A 304 48.25 5.62 26.70
N SER A 305 47.51 5.96 27.76
CA SER A 305 46.04 5.94 27.77
C SER A 305 45.44 6.98 26.80
N VAL A 306 44.49 6.56 25.97
CA VAL A 306 43.78 7.42 24.99
C VAL A 306 42.30 7.03 24.88
N ASP A 307 41.47 7.96 24.41
CA ASP A 307 40.17 7.63 23.82
C ASP A 307 40.38 7.52 22.29
N LEU A 308 40.44 6.29 21.77
CA LEU A 308 40.64 5.97 20.34
C LEU A 308 39.31 6.12 19.59
N ALA A 309 39.32 6.70 18.39
CA ALA A 309 38.15 6.91 17.54
C ALA A 309 38.33 6.19 16.19
N ILE A 310 37.35 5.36 15.82
CA ILE A 310 37.39 4.53 14.61
C ILE A 310 36.15 4.82 13.75
N GLY A 311 36.35 5.28 12.51
CA GLY A 311 35.25 5.62 11.58
C GLY A 311 35.72 5.97 10.16
N PRO A 312 34.78 6.17 9.21
CA PRO A 312 35.06 6.24 7.77
C PRO A 312 35.84 7.49 7.33
N GLU A 313 35.69 8.60 8.06
CA GLU A 313 36.36 9.86 7.74
C GLU A 313 37.68 10.05 8.50
N GLU A 314 37.82 9.42 9.68
CA GLU A 314 38.96 9.56 10.60
C GLU A 314 40.00 8.43 10.42
N GLY A 315 39.61 7.30 9.81
CA GLY A 315 40.39 6.06 9.83
C GLY A 315 40.48 5.48 11.24
N ILE A 316 41.68 5.07 11.64
CA ILE A 316 42.06 4.77 13.03
C ILE A 316 42.81 6.01 13.55
N SER A 317 42.22 6.72 14.51
CA SER A 317 42.75 7.95 15.11
C SER A 317 42.58 7.95 16.63
N TYR A 318 43.31 8.79 17.36
CA TYR A 318 43.12 8.98 18.81
C TYR A 318 42.86 10.44 19.20
N LEU A 319 42.20 10.64 20.34
CA LEU A 319 41.94 11.94 20.96
C LEU A 319 42.86 12.13 22.18
N THR A 320 43.42 13.33 22.37
CA THR A 320 44.09 13.71 23.62
C THR A 320 43.08 14.28 24.61
N ASP A 321 42.16 15.11 24.12
CA ASP A 321 41.21 15.89 24.91
C ASP A 321 39.82 15.88 24.29
N LYS A 322 38.78 16.09 25.11
CA LYS A 322 37.39 16.21 24.65
C LYS A 322 37.21 17.48 23.80
N GLY A 323 37.15 17.30 22.48
CA GLY A 323 37.08 18.40 21.50
C GLY A 323 38.38 18.69 20.76
N SER A 324 39.46 17.95 21.04
CA SER A 324 40.66 17.95 20.20
C SER A 324 40.37 17.40 18.79
N THR A 325 41.13 17.85 17.79
CA THR A 325 41.16 17.21 16.47
C THR A 325 41.81 15.82 16.60
N PRO A 326 41.17 14.74 16.09
CA PRO A 326 41.77 13.41 16.17
C PRO A 326 43.14 13.35 15.50
N THR A 327 44.10 12.73 16.17
CA THR A 327 45.44 12.47 15.62
C THR A 327 45.43 11.11 14.92
N HIS A 328 45.67 11.13 13.62
CA HIS A 328 45.58 9.95 12.76
C HIS A 328 46.75 8.99 12.96
N LEU A 329 46.45 7.69 13.04
CA LEU A 329 47.43 6.61 13.20
C LEU A 329 47.57 5.79 11.91
N ALA A 330 46.45 5.34 11.35
CA ALA A 330 46.43 4.49 10.15
C ALA A 330 45.10 4.53 9.41
N ASN A 331 45.14 4.30 8.09
CA ASN A 331 43.97 3.99 7.28
C ASN A 331 43.73 2.47 7.27
N PHE A 332 42.47 2.05 7.20
CA PHE A 332 42.11 0.62 7.13
C PHE A 332 42.76 -0.11 5.94
N THR A 333 42.96 0.59 4.82
CA THR A 333 43.66 0.08 3.62
C THR A 333 45.16 -0.15 3.83
N GLN A 334 45.72 0.24 4.97
CA GLN A 334 47.11 -0.05 5.35
C GLN A 334 47.22 -1.24 6.31
N VAL A 335 46.11 -1.76 6.86
CA VAL A 335 46.14 -2.90 7.78
C VAL A 335 46.36 -4.19 6.98
N GLN A 336 47.38 -4.96 7.36
CA GLN A 336 47.79 -6.20 6.70
C GLN A 336 47.26 -7.43 7.46
N SER A 337 47.34 -7.42 8.78
CA SER A 337 46.83 -8.46 9.66
C SER A 337 46.41 -7.91 11.02
N ILE A 338 45.46 -8.60 11.65
CA ILE A 338 44.85 -8.26 12.93
C ILE A 338 45.03 -9.45 13.87
N HIS A 339 45.65 -9.20 15.03
CA HIS A 339 45.89 -10.19 16.08
C HIS A 339 45.26 -9.71 17.38
N TYR A 340 44.56 -10.58 18.13
CA TYR A 340 44.08 -10.23 19.47
C TYR A 340 44.24 -11.38 20.47
N SER A 341 44.50 -11.03 21.74
CA SER A 341 44.82 -11.97 22.81
C SER A 341 44.39 -11.46 24.19
N CYS A 342 44.31 -12.36 25.16
CA CYS A 342 44.06 -12.03 26.57
C CYS A 342 45.39 -12.00 27.32
N VAL A 343 45.69 -10.89 27.99
CA VAL A 343 46.85 -10.77 28.87
C VAL A 343 46.47 -11.29 30.25
N GLU A 344 46.95 -12.50 30.54
CA GLU A 344 46.77 -13.30 31.76
C GLU A 344 45.30 -13.58 32.16
N GLU A 345 44.98 -14.87 32.37
CA GLU A 345 43.61 -15.33 32.69
C GLU A 345 43.01 -14.67 33.96
N LYS A 346 43.88 -14.18 34.86
CA LYS A 346 43.48 -13.51 36.11
C LYS A 346 43.02 -12.08 35.92
N GLU A 347 43.57 -11.33 34.96
CA GLU A 347 43.24 -9.92 34.76
C GLU A 347 42.22 -9.67 33.64
N ARG A 348 42.06 -10.61 32.70
CA ARG A 348 41.11 -10.53 31.57
C ARG A 348 41.27 -9.28 30.68
N LYS A 349 42.44 -8.62 30.70
CA LYS A 349 42.77 -7.49 29.83
C LYS A 349 42.93 -7.97 28.39
N GLY A 350 42.46 -7.18 27.43
CA GLY A 350 42.66 -7.46 26.01
C GLY A 350 43.91 -6.77 25.48
N VAL A 351 44.59 -7.41 24.53
CA VAL A 351 45.55 -6.76 23.65
C VAL A 351 45.16 -7.04 22.20
N LEU A 352 45.17 -5.99 21.39
CA LEU A 352 44.93 -5.98 19.95
C LEU A 352 46.21 -5.44 19.28
N GLN A 353 46.71 -6.14 18.27
CA GLN A 353 47.89 -5.74 17.50
C GLN A 353 47.53 -5.69 16.02
N LEU A 354 47.92 -4.60 15.37
CA LEU A 354 47.63 -4.32 13.96
C LEU A 354 48.94 -4.18 13.20
N ASP A 355 49.16 -5.05 12.22
CA ASP A 355 50.30 -4.96 11.32
C ASP A 355 49.98 -3.92 10.24
N VAL A 356 50.70 -2.79 10.22
CA VAL A 356 50.39 -1.64 9.35
C VAL A 356 51.47 -1.47 8.28
N ALA A 357 51.06 -1.43 7.02
CA ALA A 357 51.93 -1.26 5.86
C ALA A 357 52.78 0.03 5.98
N GLY A 358 54.10 -0.16 6.11
CA GLY A 358 55.08 0.91 6.26
C GLY A 358 55.48 1.23 7.71
N ALA A 359 54.85 0.62 8.71
CA ALA A 359 55.32 0.66 10.10
C ALA A 359 56.41 -0.41 10.35
N ALA A 360 57.36 -0.11 11.24
CA ALA A 360 58.42 -1.04 11.63
C ALA A 360 58.03 -1.94 12.83
N GLU A 361 57.01 -1.55 13.59
CA GLU A 361 56.45 -2.30 14.71
C GLU A 361 54.91 -2.30 14.60
N PRO A 362 54.21 -3.36 15.05
CA PRO A 362 52.75 -3.43 15.01
C PRO A 362 52.11 -2.46 16.01
N LEU A 363 51.05 -1.77 15.58
CA LEU A 363 50.28 -0.87 16.43
C LEU A 363 49.57 -1.69 17.52
N THR A 364 50.14 -1.65 18.72
CA THR A 364 49.67 -2.41 19.90
C THR A 364 48.73 -1.55 20.73
N ILE A 365 47.55 -2.11 21.03
CA ILE A 365 46.43 -1.46 21.72
C ILE A 365 45.99 -2.35 22.88
N SER A 366 46.10 -1.87 24.11
CA SER A 366 45.64 -2.55 25.32
C SER A 366 44.25 -2.07 25.72
N THR A 367 43.32 -3.00 25.97
CA THR A 367 41.93 -2.72 26.38
C THR A 367 41.65 -3.17 27.82
N PRO A 368 40.77 -2.46 28.56
CA PRO A 368 40.46 -2.82 29.96
C PRO A 368 39.89 -4.23 30.12
N VAL A 369 39.14 -4.73 29.13
CA VAL A 369 38.61 -6.10 29.08
C VAL A 369 38.79 -6.71 27.69
N PHE A 370 38.96 -8.03 27.64
CA PHE A 370 39.15 -8.81 26.41
C PHE A 370 38.01 -8.65 25.40
N ALA A 371 36.76 -8.57 25.86
CA ALA A 371 35.60 -8.35 24.99
C ALA A 371 35.67 -7.03 24.20
N THR A 372 36.34 -6.00 24.73
CA THR A 372 36.61 -4.76 23.98
C THR A 372 37.60 -5.00 22.83
N ALA A 373 38.62 -5.85 23.02
CA ALA A 373 39.53 -6.23 21.95
C ALA A 373 38.84 -7.11 20.88
N GLU A 374 37.98 -8.06 21.26
CA GLU A 374 37.09 -8.78 20.31
C GLU A 374 36.25 -7.78 19.49
N ASN A 375 35.56 -6.85 20.15
CA ASN A 375 34.69 -5.85 19.51
C ASN A 375 35.44 -4.86 18.62
N MET A 376 36.68 -4.50 18.95
CA MET A 376 37.54 -3.62 18.13
C MET A 376 38.15 -4.36 16.94
N ALA A 377 38.53 -5.64 17.11
CA ALA A 377 39.02 -6.48 16.02
C ALA A 377 37.97 -6.63 14.92
N ASP A 378 36.71 -6.95 15.27
CA ASP A 378 35.62 -7.04 14.31
C ASP A 378 35.36 -5.71 13.59
N LEU A 379 35.44 -4.57 14.30
CA LEU A 379 35.21 -3.26 13.70
C LEU A 379 36.24 -2.97 12.59
N ILE A 380 37.52 -3.13 12.92
CA ILE A 380 38.63 -2.85 11.99
C ILE A 380 38.61 -3.85 10.84
N ASP A 381 38.44 -5.15 11.11
CA ASP A 381 38.33 -6.21 10.10
C ASP A 381 37.15 -5.96 9.13
N GLY A 382 36.01 -5.50 9.63
CA GLY A 382 34.87 -5.09 8.82
C GLY A 382 35.16 -3.90 7.91
N TYR A 383 35.84 -2.86 8.40
CA TYR A 383 36.31 -1.76 7.54
C TYR A 383 37.35 -2.22 6.50
N CYS A 384 38.26 -3.13 6.86
CA CYS A 384 39.27 -3.67 5.94
C CYS A 384 38.62 -4.50 4.81
N ARG A 385 37.66 -5.37 5.15
CA ARG A 385 36.80 -6.09 4.18
C ARG A 385 36.06 -5.12 3.24
N LEU A 386 35.36 -4.14 3.83
CA LEU A 386 34.53 -3.17 3.11
C LEU A 386 35.33 -2.37 2.09
N LEU A 387 36.51 -1.88 2.47
CA LEU A 387 37.33 -1.01 1.62
C LEU A 387 38.22 -1.78 0.64
N SER A 388 38.54 -3.04 0.93
CA SER A 388 39.28 -3.93 0.00
C SER A 388 38.36 -4.75 -0.92
N ALA A 389 37.04 -4.66 -0.73
CA ALA A 389 36.02 -5.46 -1.42
C ALA A 389 36.22 -6.99 -1.31
N VAL A 390 36.74 -7.48 -0.18
CA VAL A 390 36.97 -8.91 0.09
C VAL A 390 36.02 -9.45 1.16
N SER A 391 35.62 -10.71 1.02
CA SER A 391 34.82 -11.42 2.03
C SER A 391 35.65 -11.97 3.19
N GLN A 392 36.93 -12.29 2.93
CA GLN A 392 37.85 -12.95 3.85
C GLN A 392 38.30 -12.01 4.98
N SER A 393 38.46 -12.56 6.19
CA SER A 393 38.91 -11.81 7.37
C SER A 393 40.42 -11.57 7.39
N PHE A 394 40.82 -10.41 7.90
CA PHE A 394 42.20 -10.01 8.20
C PHE A 394 42.65 -10.49 9.60
N ILE A 395 41.76 -11.13 10.37
CA ILE A 395 42.06 -11.66 11.71
C ILE A 395 42.82 -12.99 11.59
N VAL A 396 44.06 -13.01 12.07
CA VAL A 396 44.90 -14.21 12.09
C VAL A 396 44.53 -15.06 13.31
N ARG A 397 43.89 -16.21 13.06
CA ARG A 397 43.52 -17.18 14.12
C ARG A 397 44.74 -18.05 14.47
N PRO A 398 45.20 -18.12 15.74
CA PRO A 398 46.43 -18.80 16.11
C PRO A 398 46.30 -20.33 16.00
N GLN A 399 47.14 -20.93 15.14
CA GLN A 399 47.18 -22.38 14.91
C GLN A 399 48.13 -23.05 15.90
N LYS A 400 47.65 -23.38 17.12
CA LYS A 400 48.43 -24.17 18.09
C LYS A 400 48.76 -25.56 17.55
N GLU A 401 50.04 -25.89 17.48
CA GLU A 401 50.47 -27.27 17.25
C GLU A 401 50.05 -28.17 18.42
N GLY A 402 49.57 -29.38 18.11
CA GLY A 402 49.19 -30.41 19.10
C GLY A 402 47.69 -30.52 19.39
N GLU A 403 46.94 -29.42 19.33
CA GLU A 403 45.47 -29.45 19.40
C GLU A 403 44.91 -29.76 18.00
N ARG A 404 44.02 -30.78 17.90
CA ARG A 404 43.17 -30.91 16.71
C ARG A 404 42.32 -29.65 16.66
N ALA A 405 42.42 -28.87 15.58
CA ALA A 405 41.67 -27.63 15.40
C ALA A 405 40.22 -27.78 15.89
N LEU A 406 39.84 -26.94 16.87
CA LEU A 406 38.49 -26.93 17.42
C LEU A 406 37.47 -26.75 16.27
N PRO A 407 36.29 -27.38 16.33
CA PRO A 407 35.45 -27.66 15.16
C PRO A 407 34.70 -26.44 14.59
N SER A 408 35.15 -25.22 14.85
CA SER A 408 34.50 -23.95 14.52
C SER A 408 34.71 -23.46 13.08
N ILE A 409 35.22 -24.31 12.18
CA ILE A 409 35.16 -24.13 10.73
C ILE A 409 34.86 -25.49 10.08
N PRO A 410 33.75 -25.65 9.32
CA PRO A 410 33.51 -26.84 8.52
C PRO A 410 34.63 -27.04 7.48
N LYS A 411 35.25 -28.23 7.47
CA LYS A 411 36.31 -28.53 6.49
C LYS A 411 35.70 -28.72 5.11
N LEU A 412 36.06 -27.83 4.17
CA LEU A 412 35.79 -28.02 2.74
C LEU A 412 36.27 -29.41 2.29
N ALA A 413 35.31 -30.27 1.94
CA ALA A 413 35.60 -31.60 1.41
C ALA A 413 36.16 -31.48 -0.01
N ASN A 414 37.29 -32.14 -0.26
CA ASN A 414 38.00 -32.03 -1.53
C ASN A 414 37.25 -32.79 -2.65
N ASN A 415 36.53 -32.06 -3.50
CA ASN A 415 35.66 -32.63 -4.55
C ASN A 415 36.43 -33.09 -5.81
N GLU A 416 37.38 -34.01 -5.62
CA GLU A 416 37.90 -34.85 -6.70
C GLU A 416 37.74 -36.34 -6.36
N LYS A 417 37.38 -37.14 -7.37
CA LYS A 417 37.23 -38.62 -7.32
C LYS A 417 36.02 -39.18 -6.56
N ARG A 418 34.81 -39.01 -7.14
CA ARG A 418 33.86 -40.14 -7.25
C ARG A 418 32.91 -40.03 -8.45
N LEU A 419 33.45 -40.31 -9.64
CA LEU A 419 32.64 -40.76 -10.77
C LEU A 419 32.52 -42.31 -10.70
N GLU A 420 31.44 -42.86 -11.28
CA GLU A 420 31.08 -44.29 -11.39
C GLU A 420 30.29 -44.94 -10.23
N GLY A 421 29.19 -45.62 -10.61
CA GLY A 421 28.23 -46.32 -9.73
C GLY A 421 27.26 -45.38 -8.99
N ILE A 422 25.93 -45.52 -9.03
CA ILE A 422 25.08 -46.70 -9.30
C ILE A 422 23.79 -46.27 -10.06
N ARG A 423 23.26 -47.13 -10.94
CA ARG A 423 21.88 -47.03 -11.46
C ARG A 423 20.95 -47.93 -10.64
N ALA A 424 19.97 -47.38 -9.90
CA ALA A 424 18.70 -48.04 -9.54
C ALA A 424 17.79 -47.13 -8.70
N GLY A 425 16.47 -47.19 -8.94
CA GLY A 425 15.44 -46.78 -7.97
C GLY A 425 15.10 -45.29 -7.91
N VAL A 426 13.94 -44.91 -8.45
CA VAL A 426 13.36 -43.58 -8.22
C VAL A 426 12.74 -43.53 -6.82
N ARG A 427 13.22 -42.60 -5.98
CA ARG A 427 12.47 -42.01 -4.87
C ARG A 427 12.37 -40.51 -5.12
N ALA A 428 11.32 -39.88 -4.60
CA ALA A 428 11.14 -38.44 -4.70
C ALA A 428 12.33 -37.71 -4.05
N ILE A 429 12.89 -36.73 -4.76
CA ILE A 429 13.95 -35.87 -4.25
C ILE A 429 13.27 -34.72 -3.50
N SER A 430 13.37 -34.73 -2.16
CA SER A 430 13.17 -33.51 -1.37
C SER A 430 14.30 -32.53 -1.69
N VAL A 431 13.97 -31.23 -1.75
CA VAL A 431 14.97 -30.20 -2.02
C VAL A 431 15.67 -29.82 -0.71
N SER A 432 17.00 -29.98 -0.68
CA SER A 432 17.94 -29.36 0.26
C SER A 432 17.91 -29.80 1.74
N GLU A 433 18.40 -31.01 2.03
CA GLU A 433 19.06 -31.28 3.32
C GLU A 433 20.56 -30.91 3.22
N THR A 434 20.91 -29.68 3.60
CA THR A 434 22.31 -29.25 3.80
C THR A 434 22.46 -28.61 5.19
N ASP A 435 23.62 -28.78 5.81
CA ASP A 435 23.82 -28.45 7.24
C ASP A 435 24.02 -26.94 7.50
N ASP A 436 24.19 -26.16 6.44
CA ASP A 436 24.31 -24.69 6.38
C ASP A 436 22.96 -23.99 6.13
N TYR A 437 21.85 -24.73 6.12
CA TYR A 437 20.52 -24.22 5.80
C TYR A 437 20.03 -23.15 6.79
N ALA A 438 19.50 -22.04 6.25
CA ALA A 438 18.83 -21.00 7.05
C ALA A 438 17.56 -20.50 6.37
N GLU A 439 16.50 -20.29 7.16
CA GLU A 439 15.13 -19.98 6.73
C GLU A 439 14.46 -19.02 7.72
N ILE A 440 13.74 -18.02 7.22
CA ILE A 440 12.98 -17.06 8.06
C ILE A 440 11.54 -17.55 8.24
N ILE A 441 11.08 -17.53 9.49
CA ILE A 441 9.71 -17.86 9.91
C ILE A 441 8.96 -16.55 10.15
N ASP A 442 7.79 -16.38 9.51
CA ASP A 442 6.89 -15.23 9.72
C ASP A 442 6.18 -15.38 11.08
N GLU A 443 6.25 -14.38 11.98
CA GLU A 443 5.65 -14.48 13.32
C GLU A 443 4.10 -14.46 13.34
N GLU A 444 3.43 -14.33 12.19
CA GLU A 444 1.97 -14.41 12.09
C GLU A 444 1.43 -15.85 12.33
N ASP A 445 2.27 -16.89 12.20
CA ASP A 445 1.97 -18.32 12.46
C ASP A 445 1.42 -18.65 13.88
N THR A 446 1.34 -17.66 14.77
CA THR A 446 0.75 -17.81 16.11
C THR A 446 -0.79 -17.98 16.08
N TYR A 447 -1.43 -17.80 14.92
CA TYR A 447 -2.84 -18.17 14.74
C TYR A 447 -3.02 -19.70 14.75
N THR A 448 -3.14 -20.25 15.96
CA THR A 448 -3.53 -21.66 16.16
C THR A 448 -4.93 -21.87 15.59
N MET A 449 -4.99 -22.34 14.34
CA MET A 449 -6.23 -22.58 13.59
C MET A 449 -7.25 -23.35 14.43
N PRO A 450 -8.39 -22.74 14.81
CA PRO A 450 -9.48 -23.47 15.41
C PRO A 450 -9.95 -24.54 14.42
N SER A 451 -10.12 -25.78 14.90
CA SER A 451 -10.36 -26.95 14.05
C SER A 451 -11.36 -26.68 12.93
N THR A 452 -10.90 -26.82 11.68
CA THR A 452 -11.69 -26.55 10.46
C THR A 452 -12.88 -27.49 10.29
N GLN A 453 -12.85 -28.63 10.99
CA GLN A 453 -13.78 -29.76 10.92
C GLN A 453 -15.28 -29.37 10.89
N ASP A 454 -15.70 -28.31 11.58
CA ASP A 454 -17.12 -27.86 11.59
C ASP A 454 -17.57 -27.22 10.26
N TYR A 455 -16.63 -26.77 9.42
CA TYR A 455 -16.87 -26.01 8.16
C TYR A 455 -16.12 -26.60 6.96
N GLU A 456 -15.49 -27.77 7.12
CA GLU A 456 -14.63 -28.39 6.12
C GLU A 456 -15.46 -29.15 5.09
N ILE A 457 -15.39 -28.71 3.83
CA ILE A 457 -16.15 -29.29 2.72
C ILE A 457 -15.24 -30.18 1.88
N GLN A 458 -15.68 -31.42 1.63
CA GLN A 458 -15.02 -32.32 0.69
C GLN A 458 -15.19 -31.81 -0.75
N ARG A 459 -14.10 -31.78 -1.53
CA ARG A 459 -14.06 -31.15 -2.87
C ARG A 459 -14.95 -31.83 -3.91
N ASP A 460 -15.18 -33.12 -3.77
CA ASP A 460 -16.11 -33.92 -4.59
C ASP A 460 -17.59 -33.48 -4.45
N ARG A 461 -17.94 -32.75 -3.39
CA ARG A 461 -19.29 -32.18 -3.17
C ARG A 461 -19.51 -30.82 -3.85
N ILE A 462 -18.53 -30.30 -4.59
CA ILE A 462 -18.61 -28.97 -5.23
C ILE A 462 -18.48 -29.10 -6.75
N GLU A 463 -19.57 -28.83 -7.47
CA GLU A 463 -19.53 -28.62 -8.92
C GLU A 463 -19.06 -27.19 -9.21
N LEU A 464 -17.82 -27.04 -9.68
CA LEU A 464 -17.25 -25.75 -10.08
C LEU A 464 -17.79 -25.33 -11.45
N GLY A 465 -18.53 -24.21 -11.50
CA GLY A 465 -19.04 -23.60 -12.71
C GLY A 465 -18.13 -22.49 -13.26
N ARG A 466 -18.70 -21.61 -14.10
CA ARG A 466 -17.98 -20.47 -14.70
C ARG A 466 -17.46 -19.47 -13.65
N CYS A 467 -16.37 -18.77 -13.99
CA CYS A 467 -15.96 -17.55 -13.29
C CYS A 467 -17.08 -16.48 -13.37
N ILE A 468 -17.27 -15.74 -12.28
CA ILE A 468 -18.24 -14.64 -12.13
C ILE A 468 -17.60 -13.34 -11.62
N GLY A 469 -16.32 -13.35 -11.25
CA GLY A 469 -15.57 -12.15 -10.88
C GLY A 469 -14.10 -12.44 -10.56
N GLU A 470 -13.20 -11.54 -10.94
CA GLU A 470 -11.76 -11.68 -10.73
C GLU A 470 -11.31 -10.87 -9.50
N GLY A 471 -10.70 -11.52 -8.52
CA GLY A 471 -10.22 -10.91 -7.28
C GLY A 471 -8.69 -10.85 -7.19
N GLN A 472 -8.15 -9.95 -6.36
CA GLN A 472 -6.70 -9.80 -6.16
C GLN A 472 -6.00 -11.09 -5.68
N PHE A 473 -6.69 -11.92 -4.90
CA PHE A 473 -6.17 -13.18 -4.37
C PHE A 473 -6.54 -14.41 -5.22
N GLY A 474 -7.44 -14.23 -6.20
CA GLY A 474 -7.91 -15.25 -7.11
C GLY A 474 -9.39 -15.09 -7.48
N ASP A 475 -9.93 -16.03 -8.26
CA ASP A 475 -11.20 -15.85 -8.96
C ASP A 475 -12.39 -16.40 -8.19
N VAL A 476 -13.51 -15.69 -8.26
CA VAL A 476 -14.82 -16.11 -7.76
C VAL A 476 -15.57 -16.80 -8.89
N HIS A 477 -15.98 -18.04 -8.65
CA HIS A 477 -16.80 -18.84 -9.57
C HIS A 477 -18.21 -19.01 -9.00
N GLN A 478 -19.21 -19.23 -9.85
CA GLN A 478 -20.46 -19.86 -9.42
C GLN A 478 -20.28 -21.38 -9.36
N GLY A 479 -21.06 -22.07 -8.53
CA GLY A 479 -21.09 -23.53 -8.50
C GLY A 479 -22.28 -24.08 -7.75
N VAL A 480 -22.29 -25.40 -7.55
CA VAL A 480 -23.32 -26.11 -6.79
C VAL A 480 -22.66 -26.92 -5.67
N TYR A 481 -23.17 -26.78 -4.46
CA TYR A 481 -22.82 -27.61 -3.31
C TYR A 481 -23.84 -28.74 -3.12
N ILE A 482 -23.37 -29.98 -3.14
CA ILE A 482 -24.16 -31.19 -3.00
C ILE A 482 -24.03 -31.69 -1.55
N SER A 483 -25.07 -31.43 -0.75
CA SER A 483 -25.19 -32.02 0.58
C SER A 483 -25.83 -33.42 0.49
N PRO A 484 -25.38 -34.42 1.28
CA PRO A 484 -26.10 -35.70 1.39
C PRO A 484 -27.46 -35.58 2.09
N GLU A 485 -27.68 -34.51 2.86
CA GLU A 485 -28.82 -34.35 3.78
C GLU A 485 -29.78 -33.23 3.34
N ASN A 486 -29.35 -32.35 2.44
CA ASN A 486 -30.08 -31.16 2.00
C ASN A 486 -30.07 -31.06 0.46
N PRO A 487 -31.07 -30.40 -0.15
CA PRO A 487 -31.06 -30.16 -1.60
C PRO A 487 -29.82 -29.38 -2.05
N SER A 488 -29.42 -29.62 -3.31
CA SER A 488 -28.28 -28.96 -3.96
C SER A 488 -28.39 -27.44 -3.90
N LEU A 489 -27.37 -26.78 -3.34
CA LEU A 489 -27.36 -25.35 -3.07
C LEU A 489 -26.47 -24.60 -4.05
N SER A 490 -26.96 -23.52 -4.66
CA SER A 490 -26.14 -22.64 -5.50
C SER A 490 -25.18 -21.79 -4.66
N VAL A 491 -23.89 -21.85 -4.97
CA VAL A 491 -22.80 -21.24 -4.18
C VAL A 491 -21.87 -20.36 -5.01
N ALA A 492 -21.20 -19.43 -4.33
CA ALA A 492 -20.05 -18.69 -4.84
C ALA A 492 -18.76 -19.28 -4.26
N ILE A 493 -17.75 -19.47 -5.10
CA ILE A 493 -16.52 -20.21 -4.78
C ILE A 493 -15.33 -19.28 -5.03
N LYS A 494 -14.76 -18.71 -3.97
CA LYS A 494 -13.53 -17.89 -4.07
C LYS A 494 -12.34 -18.85 -4.11
N THR A 495 -11.57 -18.83 -5.19
CA THR A 495 -10.38 -19.68 -5.40
C THR A 495 -9.10 -18.88 -5.13
N CYS A 496 -8.05 -19.51 -4.61
CA CYS A 496 -6.73 -18.86 -4.48
C CYS A 496 -5.81 -19.24 -5.65
N LYS A 497 -5.32 -18.24 -6.40
CA LYS A 497 -4.48 -18.47 -7.60
C LYS A 497 -3.06 -18.97 -7.27
N ASN A 498 -2.44 -18.44 -6.22
CA ASN A 498 -1.03 -18.67 -5.91
C ASN A 498 -0.86 -19.24 -4.49
N CYS A 499 -1.23 -20.50 -4.27
CA CYS A 499 -1.05 -21.20 -2.99
C CYS A 499 0.42 -21.63 -2.73
N THR A 500 1.41 -20.82 -3.12
CA THR A 500 2.84 -21.20 -3.15
C THR A 500 3.60 -20.95 -1.85
N SER A 501 3.01 -20.25 -0.88
CA SER A 501 3.52 -20.17 0.49
C SER A 501 2.37 -20.30 1.49
N ASP A 502 2.68 -20.85 2.67
CA ASP A 502 1.69 -21.02 3.74
C ASP A 502 1.13 -19.67 4.21
N SER A 503 1.96 -18.62 4.25
CA SER A 503 1.55 -17.26 4.63
C SER A 503 0.60 -16.57 3.63
N VAL A 504 0.53 -17.01 2.36
CA VAL A 504 -0.52 -16.59 1.42
C VAL A 504 -1.80 -17.41 1.63
N ARG A 505 -1.68 -18.71 1.92
CA ARG A 505 -2.82 -19.59 2.24
C ARG A 505 -3.54 -19.11 3.50
N GLU A 506 -2.81 -18.78 4.55
CA GLU A 506 -3.36 -18.27 5.81
C GLU A 506 -4.07 -16.92 5.59
N LYS A 507 -3.43 -15.96 4.92
CA LYS A 507 -4.04 -14.64 4.64
C LYS A 507 -5.31 -14.73 3.77
N PHE A 508 -5.45 -15.79 2.97
CA PHE A 508 -6.68 -16.12 2.27
C PHE A 508 -7.74 -16.73 3.21
N LEU A 509 -7.37 -17.73 4.02
CA LEU A 509 -8.25 -18.37 5.01
C LEU A 509 -8.76 -17.40 6.09
N GLN A 510 -7.99 -16.36 6.44
CA GLN A 510 -8.36 -15.34 7.43
C GLN A 510 -9.66 -14.60 7.07
N GLU A 511 -10.00 -14.49 5.78
CA GLU A 511 -11.28 -13.96 5.34
C GLU A 511 -12.44 -14.86 5.78
N ALA A 512 -12.31 -16.18 5.57
CA ALA A 512 -13.31 -17.16 6.01
C ALA A 512 -13.40 -17.27 7.54
N LEU A 513 -12.26 -17.23 8.26
CA LEU A 513 -12.25 -17.18 9.74
C LEU A 513 -12.94 -15.93 10.30
N THR A 514 -12.89 -14.81 9.56
CA THR A 514 -13.62 -13.59 9.88
C THR A 514 -15.11 -13.76 9.60
N MET A 515 -15.48 -14.27 8.42
CA MET A 515 -16.88 -14.52 8.04
C MET A 515 -17.59 -15.57 8.92
N ARG A 516 -16.89 -16.58 9.44
CA ARG A 516 -17.42 -17.60 10.37
C ARG A 516 -18.10 -17.00 11.61
N GLN A 517 -17.74 -15.77 11.99
CA GLN A 517 -18.23 -15.09 13.20
C GLN A 517 -19.51 -14.28 12.98
N PHE A 518 -19.99 -14.19 11.72
CA PHE A 518 -21.12 -13.35 11.33
C PHE A 518 -22.31 -14.18 10.86
N ASP A 519 -23.46 -13.91 11.48
CA ASP A 519 -24.77 -14.39 11.03
C ASP A 519 -25.75 -13.21 11.08
N HIS A 520 -26.12 -12.71 9.90
CA HIS A 520 -26.94 -11.52 9.74
C HIS A 520 -27.58 -11.50 8.33
N PRO A 521 -28.87 -11.16 8.15
CA PRO A 521 -29.56 -11.28 6.85
C PRO A 521 -28.91 -10.51 5.68
N HIS A 522 -28.23 -9.39 5.97
CA HIS A 522 -27.58 -8.52 4.98
C HIS A 522 -26.04 -8.61 5.00
N ILE A 523 -25.48 -9.72 5.45
CA ILE A 523 -24.06 -10.09 5.28
C ILE A 523 -23.99 -11.38 4.46
N VAL A 524 -23.03 -11.48 3.54
CA VAL A 524 -22.80 -12.70 2.74
C VAL A 524 -22.36 -13.84 3.67
N LYS A 525 -23.15 -14.90 3.73
CA LYS A 525 -22.92 -16.07 4.60
C LYS A 525 -21.82 -16.98 4.06
N LEU A 526 -20.90 -17.37 4.94
CA LEU A 526 -19.97 -18.48 4.73
C LEU A 526 -20.74 -19.81 4.81
N ILE A 527 -20.51 -20.70 3.84
CA ILE A 527 -21.06 -22.06 3.81
C ILE A 527 -20.00 -23.07 4.26
N GLY A 528 -18.74 -22.88 3.84
CA GLY A 528 -17.62 -23.71 4.29
C GLY A 528 -16.31 -23.39 3.56
N ILE A 529 -15.31 -24.24 3.80
CA ILE A 529 -13.92 -24.05 3.37
C ILE A 529 -13.39 -25.38 2.83
N ILE A 530 -12.58 -25.34 1.76
CA ILE A 530 -11.75 -26.46 1.31
C ILE A 530 -10.29 -26.11 1.59
N THR A 531 -9.67 -26.81 2.53
CA THR A 531 -8.29 -26.57 3.02
C THR A 531 -7.22 -27.15 2.09
N GLU A 532 -7.57 -28.15 1.28
CA GLU A 532 -6.71 -28.73 0.25
C GLU A 532 -6.31 -27.69 -0.80
N ASN A 533 -5.04 -27.64 -1.20
CA ASN A 533 -4.62 -26.80 -2.32
C ASN A 533 -5.31 -27.23 -3.65
N PRO A 534 -5.69 -26.29 -4.54
CA PRO A 534 -5.80 -24.85 -4.30
C PRO A 534 -6.99 -24.53 -3.39
N VAL A 535 -6.76 -23.75 -2.32
CA VAL A 535 -7.77 -23.48 -1.28
C VAL A 535 -8.98 -22.74 -1.83
N TRP A 536 -10.18 -23.19 -1.46
CA TRP A 536 -11.46 -22.58 -1.85
C TRP A 536 -12.27 -22.13 -0.63
N ILE A 537 -12.94 -20.98 -0.74
CA ILE A 537 -13.91 -20.49 0.26
C ILE A 537 -15.30 -20.53 -0.39
N ILE A 538 -16.24 -21.22 0.26
CA ILE A 538 -17.60 -21.46 -0.25
C ILE A 538 -18.57 -20.52 0.47
N MET A 539 -19.29 -19.70 -0.29
CA MET A 539 -20.19 -18.64 0.18
C MET A 539 -21.55 -18.75 -0.50
N GLU A 540 -22.59 -18.10 0.02
CA GLU A 540 -23.88 -18.02 -0.66
C GLU A 540 -23.81 -17.24 -2.00
N LEU A 541 -24.55 -17.70 -3.02
CA LEU A 541 -24.57 -17.04 -4.32
C LEU A 541 -25.61 -15.91 -4.38
N CYS A 542 -25.15 -14.66 -4.30
CA CYS A 542 -25.98 -13.49 -4.57
C CYS A 542 -26.28 -13.37 -6.08
N THR A 543 -27.42 -13.91 -6.51
CA THR A 543 -27.73 -14.23 -7.92
C THR A 543 -27.76 -13.04 -8.89
N LEU A 544 -27.91 -11.80 -8.40
CA LEU A 544 -27.99 -10.59 -9.22
C LEU A 544 -26.67 -9.77 -9.24
N GLY A 545 -25.59 -10.29 -8.64
CA GLY A 545 -24.22 -9.79 -8.81
C GLY A 545 -23.86 -8.53 -8.02
N GLU A 546 -22.86 -7.79 -8.50
CA GLU A 546 -22.37 -6.53 -7.92
C GLU A 546 -23.46 -5.43 -7.96
N LEU A 547 -23.77 -4.82 -6.81
CA LEU A 547 -24.78 -3.75 -6.70
C LEU A 547 -24.48 -2.58 -7.64
N ARG A 548 -23.21 -2.17 -7.73
CA ARG A 548 -22.80 -1.07 -8.62
C ARG A 548 -23.10 -1.34 -10.10
N SER A 549 -22.96 -2.58 -10.57
CA SER A 549 -23.32 -2.97 -11.94
C SER A 549 -24.84 -3.12 -12.11
N PHE A 550 -25.52 -3.70 -11.13
CA PHE A 550 -27.00 -3.80 -11.08
C PHE A 550 -27.68 -2.42 -11.17
N LEU A 551 -27.18 -1.43 -10.40
CA LEU A 551 -27.67 -0.05 -10.38
C LEU A 551 -27.55 0.65 -11.75
N GLN A 552 -26.44 0.42 -12.47
CA GLN A 552 -26.22 1.02 -13.78
C GLN A 552 -27.17 0.43 -14.83
N VAL A 553 -27.31 -0.90 -14.85
CA VAL A 553 -28.19 -1.61 -15.79
C VAL A 553 -29.67 -1.30 -15.53
N ARG A 554 -30.09 -1.20 -14.27
CA ARG A 554 -31.51 -0.98 -13.88
C ARG A 554 -31.85 0.47 -13.56
N LYS A 555 -31.05 1.45 -13.99
CA LYS A 555 -31.22 2.88 -13.67
C LYS A 555 -32.64 3.43 -13.92
N TYR A 556 -33.33 2.94 -14.93
CA TYR A 556 -34.70 3.37 -15.30
C TYR A 556 -35.82 2.47 -14.73
N ASN A 557 -35.46 1.46 -13.94
CA ASN A 557 -36.35 0.45 -13.36
C ASN A 557 -36.26 0.36 -11.83
N LEU A 558 -35.55 1.29 -11.19
CA LEU A 558 -35.40 1.41 -9.75
C LEU A 558 -36.04 2.71 -9.27
N ASP A 559 -36.87 2.61 -8.24
CA ASP A 559 -37.46 3.75 -7.55
C ASP A 559 -36.60 4.20 -6.36
N LEU A 560 -36.91 5.37 -5.82
CA LEU A 560 -36.19 5.96 -4.69
C LEU A 560 -36.33 5.07 -3.43
N SER A 561 -37.50 4.46 -3.21
CA SER A 561 -37.74 3.50 -2.12
C SER A 561 -36.77 2.32 -2.15
N SER A 562 -36.48 1.75 -3.32
CA SER A 562 -35.50 0.65 -3.47
C SER A 562 -34.08 1.10 -3.11
N LEU A 563 -33.69 2.30 -3.54
CA LEU A 563 -32.35 2.85 -3.24
C LEU A 563 -32.17 3.17 -1.74
N ILE A 564 -33.23 3.64 -1.08
CA ILE A 564 -33.25 3.86 0.37
C ILE A 564 -33.28 2.51 1.11
N LEU A 565 -34.02 1.52 0.62
CA LEU A 565 -34.05 0.16 1.18
C LEU A 565 -32.67 -0.48 1.17
N PHE A 566 -31.92 -0.39 0.07
CA PHE A 566 -30.53 -0.90 0.01
C PHE A 566 -29.63 -0.18 1.03
N SER A 567 -29.78 1.14 1.16
CA SER A 567 -29.03 1.94 2.15
C SER A 567 -29.38 1.53 3.60
N TYR A 568 -30.66 1.30 3.89
CA TYR A 568 -31.15 0.80 5.17
C TYR A 568 -30.58 -0.60 5.48
N GLN A 569 -30.69 -1.54 4.54
CA GLN A 569 -30.18 -2.91 4.71
C GLN A 569 -28.68 -2.93 5.03
N LEU A 570 -27.88 -2.15 4.31
CA LEU A 570 -26.45 -1.99 4.61
C LEU A 570 -26.21 -1.38 5.99
N SER A 571 -26.99 -0.38 6.42
CA SER A 571 -26.88 0.17 7.78
C SER A 571 -27.18 -0.86 8.88
N THR A 572 -28.06 -1.84 8.62
CA THR A 572 -28.30 -2.94 9.58
C THR A 572 -27.09 -3.87 9.71
N ALA A 573 -26.45 -4.23 8.58
CA ALA A 573 -25.24 -5.05 8.57
C ALA A 573 -24.05 -4.33 9.24
N LEU A 574 -23.90 -3.03 9.00
CA LEU A 574 -22.83 -2.22 9.57
C LEU A 574 -23.04 -1.95 11.07
N ALA A 575 -24.30 -1.81 11.54
CA ALA A 575 -24.60 -1.77 12.97
C ALA A 575 -24.32 -3.12 13.66
N TYR A 576 -24.51 -4.25 12.96
CA TYR A 576 -24.11 -5.57 13.46
C TYR A 576 -22.58 -5.68 13.59
N LEU A 577 -21.81 -5.28 12.58
CA LEU A 577 -20.34 -5.27 12.63
C LEU A 577 -19.80 -4.32 13.72
N GLU A 578 -20.39 -3.13 13.88
CA GLU A 578 -20.07 -2.20 14.98
C GLU A 578 -20.30 -2.86 16.36
N SER A 579 -21.41 -3.61 16.53
CA SER A 579 -21.68 -4.34 17.78
C SER A 579 -20.68 -5.47 18.07
N LYS A 580 -20.05 -6.01 17.01
CA LYS A 580 -19.01 -7.05 17.07
C LYS A 580 -17.58 -6.49 17.13
N ARG A 581 -17.41 -5.15 17.22
CA ARG A 581 -16.11 -4.44 17.16
C ARG A 581 -15.29 -4.69 15.88
N PHE A 582 -15.93 -5.04 14.76
CA PHE A 582 -15.25 -5.19 13.47
C PHE A 582 -15.29 -3.90 12.65
N VAL A 583 -14.19 -3.63 11.95
CA VAL A 583 -14.08 -2.55 10.95
C VAL A 583 -13.88 -3.18 9.58
N HIS A 584 -14.72 -2.82 8.63
CA HIS A 584 -14.77 -3.37 7.27
C HIS A 584 -13.72 -2.75 6.34
N ARG A 585 -13.37 -1.48 6.57
CA ARG A 585 -12.25 -0.77 5.92
C ARG A 585 -12.36 -0.50 4.41
N ASP A 586 -13.36 -1.06 3.73
CA ASP A 586 -13.65 -0.77 2.31
C ASP A 586 -15.14 -0.93 1.98
N ILE A 587 -15.97 0.00 2.48
CA ILE A 587 -17.42 0.01 2.22
C ILE A 587 -17.68 0.81 0.94
N ALA A 588 -18.12 0.13 -0.12
CA ALA A 588 -18.39 0.72 -1.43
C ALA A 588 -19.40 -0.14 -2.21
N ALA A 589 -20.10 0.42 -3.19
CA ALA A 589 -21.14 -0.29 -3.95
C ALA A 589 -20.62 -1.48 -4.78
N ARG A 590 -19.29 -1.63 -4.90
CA ARG A 590 -18.61 -2.79 -5.53
C ARG A 590 -18.41 -3.99 -4.59
N ASN A 591 -18.42 -3.77 -3.28
CA ASN A 591 -18.27 -4.80 -2.24
C ASN A 591 -19.65 -5.18 -1.64
N VAL A 592 -20.72 -4.79 -2.32
CA VAL A 592 -22.11 -5.11 -1.98
C VAL A 592 -22.69 -5.92 -3.11
N LEU A 593 -23.31 -7.05 -2.77
CA LEU A 593 -23.94 -7.98 -3.72
C LEU A 593 -25.46 -7.92 -3.62
N VAL A 594 -26.14 -8.25 -4.70
CA VAL A 594 -27.60 -8.25 -4.82
C VAL A 594 -28.11 -9.69 -4.80
N SER A 595 -28.85 -10.05 -3.76
CA SER A 595 -29.38 -11.41 -3.55
C SER A 595 -30.71 -11.60 -4.27
N SER A 596 -31.59 -10.60 -4.17
CA SER A 596 -32.87 -10.45 -4.87
C SER A 596 -33.11 -8.97 -5.18
N THR A 597 -34.15 -8.64 -5.95
CA THR A 597 -34.43 -7.24 -6.36
C THR A 597 -34.65 -6.26 -5.21
N ASP A 598 -34.96 -6.78 -4.04
CA ASP A 598 -35.29 -6.11 -2.79
C ASP A 598 -34.30 -6.42 -1.65
N CYS A 599 -33.22 -7.18 -1.89
CA CYS A 599 -32.26 -7.60 -0.86
C CYS A 599 -30.80 -7.48 -1.32
N VAL A 600 -30.04 -6.61 -0.65
CA VAL A 600 -28.57 -6.52 -0.77
C VAL A 600 -27.86 -7.13 0.42
N LYS A 601 -26.61 -7.57 0.20
CA LYS A 601 -25.72 -8.15 1.21
C LYS A 601 -24.31 -7.56 1.11
N LEU A 602 -23.71 -7.29 2.26
CA LEU A 602 -22.34 -6.79 2.40
C LEU A 602 -21.33 -7.95 2.34
N GLY A 603 -20.24 -7.78 1.57
CA GLY A 603 -19.23 -8.81 1.32
C GLY A 603 -17.81 -8.24 1.12
N ASP A 604 -16.89 -9.13 0.72
CA ASP A 604 -15.42 -8.94 0.70
C ASP A 604 -14.81 -8.53 2.05
N PHE A 605 -14.59 -9.55 2.89
CA PHE A 605 -14.02 -9.36 4.23
C PHE A 605 -12.48 -9.44 4.26
N GLY A 606 -11.79 -9.53 3.11
CA GLY A 606 -10.33 -9.68 3.07
C GLY A 606 -9.56 -8.53 3.75
N LEU A 607 -10.11 -7.31 3.72
CA LEU A 607 -9.58 -6.14 4.42
C LEU A 607 -10.15 -5.95 5.84
N SER A 608 -11.22 -6.64 6.21
CA SER A 608 -11.89 -6.47 7.51
C SER A 608 -11.00 -6.95 8.66
N ARG A 609 -11.03 -6.27 9.81
CA ARG A 609 -10.26 -6.64 11.01
C ARG A 609 -11.06 -6.38 12.29
N TYR A 610 -10.80 -7.20 13.30
CA TYR A 610 -11.28 -7.00 14.68
C TYR A 610 -10.52 -5.85 15.35
N MET A 611 -11.17 -5.11 16.24
CA MET A 611 -10.52 -4.19 17.17
C MET A 611 -10.44 -4.81 18.56
N GLU A 612 -9.21 -5.12 18.99
CA GLU A 612 -8.88 -5.25 20.42
C GLU A 612 -9.06 -3.90 21.13
N ASP A 613 -8.72 -3.79 22.42
CA ASP A 613 -8.97 -2.57 23.20
C ASP A 613 -8.11 -1.35 22.77
N SER A 614 -7.25 -1.49 21.75
CA SER A 614 -6.67 -0.36 21.01
C SER A 614 -7.68 0.24 20.03
N SER A 615 -7.91 1.56 20.09
CA SER A 615 -9.07 2.22 19.45
C SER A 615 -9.07 2.27 17.90
N TYR A 616 -8.13 1.62 17.21
CA TYR A 616 -7.94 1.71 15.77
C TYR A 616 -6.96 0.70 15.18
N TYR A 617 -7.09 0.45 13.87
CA TYR A 617 -6.14 -0.32 13.07
C TYR A 617 -5.28 0.58 12.14
N LYS A 618 -4.05 0.15 11.81
CA LYS A 618 -3.15 0.82 10.83
C LYS A 618 -2.79 -0.09 9.64
N ALA A 619 -3.11 0.36 8.42
CA ALA A 619 -2.92 -0.43 7.19
C ALA A 619 -1.47 -0.42 6.62
N SER A 620 -1.16 -1.41 5.80
CA SER A 620 0.13 -1.61 5.11
C SER A 620 0.20 -0.92 3.73
N LYS A 621 1.32 -1.10 3.01
CA LYS A 621 1.61 -0.48 1.70
C LYS A 621 0.89 -1.20 0.54
N GLY A 622 -0.37 -0.87 0.29
CA GLY A 622 -1.16 -1.34 -0.86
C GLY A 622 -1.83 -0.21 -1.65
N LYS A 623 -2.41 -0.52 -2.82
CA LYS A 623 -3.28 0.42 -3.57
C LYS A 623 -4.56 0.66 -2.76
N LEU A 624 -4.83 1.91 -2.40
CA LEU A 624 -5.97 2.28 -1.55
C LEU A 624 -7.15 2.91 -2.32
N PRO A 625 -8.41 2.69 -1.88
CA PRO A 625 -9.60 3.31 -2.45
C PRO A 625 -9.78 4.76 -1.97
N ILE A 626 -8.79 5.63 -2.23
CA ILE A 626 -8.69 7.02 -1.71
C ILE A 626 -9.97 7.85 -1.88
N LYS A 627 -10.78 7.58 -2.92
CA LYS A 627 -12.02 8.33 -3.20
C LYS A 627 -13.21 7.99 -2.28
N TRP A 628 -13.14 6.86 -1.58
CA TRP A 628 -14.12 6.44 -0.59
C TRP A 628 -13.64 6.74 0.84
N MET A 629 -12.34 6.63 1.09
CA MET A 629 -11.74 6.69 2.42
C MET A 629 -11.96 8.02 3.17
N ALA A 630 -11.99 7.91 4.50
CA ALA A 630 -12.06 9.06 5.40
C ALA A 630 -10.73 9.85 5.47
N PRO A 631 -10.74 11.16 5.78
CA PRO A 631 -9.54 11.99 5.82
C PRO A 631 -8.45 11.47 6.77
N GLU A 632 -8.82 10.93 7.92
CA GLU A 632 -7.89 10.35 8.89
C GLU A 632 -7.32 8.99 8.43
N SER A 633 -8.08 8.25 7.63
CA SER A 633 -7.61 7.00 7.00
C SER A 633 -6.64 7.26 5.85
N ILE A 634 -6.76 8.41 5.18
CA ILE A 634 -5.79 8.87 4.17
C ILE A 634 -4.54 9.41 4.88
N ASN A 635 -4.67 10.48 5.67
CA ASN A 635 -3.54 11.19 6.28
C ASN A 635 -2.73 10.35 7.29
N PHE A 636 -3.41 9.50 8.09
CA PHE A 636 -2.79 8.79 9.22
C PHE A 636 -2.87 7.26 9.12
N ARG A 637 -3.45 6.72 8.02
CA ARG A 637 -3.73 5.29 7.80
C ARG A 637 -4.57 4.63 8.92
N ARG A 638 -5.35 5.42 9.67
CA ARG A 638 -6.23 5.01 10.77
C ARG A 638 -7.57 4.48 10.27
N PHE A 639 -8.01 3.32 10.76
CA PHE A 639 -9.33 2.76 10.48
C PHE A 639 -10.09 2.46 11.78
N THR A 640 -11.36 2.88 11.83
CA THR A 640 -12.31 2.74 12.96
C THR A 640 -13.77 2.69 12.43
N SER A 641 -14.75 2.41 13.29
CA SER A 641 -16.18 2.53 12.94
C SER A 641 -16.55 3.92 12.38
N ALA A 642 -15.88 4.99 12.83
CA ALA A 642 -16.12 6.34 12.32
C ALA A 642 -15.58 6.55 10.88
N SER A 643 -14.51 5.85 10.48
CA SER A 643 -14.07 5.85 9.08
C SER A 643 -14.99 5.01 8.20
N ASP A 644 -15.53 3.91 8.75
CA ASP A 644 -16.54 3.09 8.06
C ASP A 644 -17.85 3.88 7.85
N VAL A 645 -18.29 4.69 8.81
CA VAL A 645 -19.43 5.61 8.64
C VAL A 645 -19.22 6.61 7.49
N TRP A 646 -18.01 7.14 7.34
CA TRP A 646 -17.67 8.02 6.21
C TRP A 646 -17.79 7.27 4.88
N MET A 647 -17.21 6.06 4.79
CA MET A 647 -17.26 5.22 3.58
C MET A 647 -18.70 4.78 3.25
N PHE A 648 -19.51 4.45 4.26
CA PHE A 648 -20.94 4.22 4.10
C PHE A 648 -21.69 5.46 3.59
N GLY A 649 -21.35 6.66 4.06
CA GLY A 649 -21.85 7.92 3.49
C GLY A 649 -21.55 8.05 1.99
N VAL A 650 -20.35 7.68 1.56
CA VAL A 650 -19.98 7.61 0.12
C VAL A 650 -20.76 6.49 -0.59
N CYS A 651 -20.96 5.33 0.03
CA CYS A 651 -21.73 4.23 -0.55
C CYS A 651 -23.20 4.58 -0.75
N MET A 652 -23.86 5.27 0.20
CA MET A 652 -25.23 5.79 0.01
C MET A 652 -25.30 6.78 -1.16
N TRP A 653 -24.26 7.61 -1.35
CA TRP A 653 -24.16 8.49 -2.52
C TRP A 653 -23.97 7.71 -3.82
N GLU A 654 -23.13 6.66 -3.85
CA GLU A 654 -22.99 5.77 -5.02
C GLU A 654 -24.32 5.09 -5.39
N ILE A 655 -25.11 4.69 -4.38
CA ILE A 655 -26.44 4.08 -4.58
C ILE A 655 -27.40 5.07 -5.25
N LEU A 656 -27.55 6.29 -4.71
CA LEU A 656 -28.41 7.32 -5.31
C LEU A 656 -27.90 7.85 -6.67
N MET A 657 -26.59 7.75 -6.92
CA MET A 657 -25.96 8.10 -8.20
C MET A 657 -25.84 6.91 -9.16
N PHE A 658 -26.59 5.83 -8.92
CA PHE A 658 -26.68 4.66 -9.78
C PHE A 658 -25.30 4.06 -10.16
N GLY A 659 -24.40 3.94 -9.19
CA GLY A 659 -23.08 3.32 -9.36
C GLY A 659 -22.02 4.20 -10.05
N ILE A 660 -22.27 5.49 -10.23
CA ILE A 660 -21.26 6.48 -10.65
C ILE A 660 -20.15 6.56 -9.60
N LYS A 661 -18.88 6.60 -10.04
CA LYS A 661 -17.72 6.64 -9.13
C LYS A 661 -17.64 7.99 -8.40
N PRO A 662 -17.39 8.04 -7.08
CA PRO A 662 -17.18 9.29 -6.36
C PRO A 662 -15.98 10.04 -6.91
N PHE A 663 -16.05 11.38 -6.91
CA PHE A 663 -15.03 12.28 -7.46
C PHE A 663 -14.54 11.87 -8.87
N GLN A 664 -15.46 11.56 -9.80
CA GLN A 664 -15.14 11.29 -11.20
C GLN A 664 -14.34 12.44 -11.83
N GLY A 665 -13.35 12.13 -12.69
CA GLY A 665 -12.44 13.10 -13.28
C GLY A 665 -11.32 13.66 -12.37
N VAL A 666 -11.45 13.54 -11.04
CA VAL A 666 -10.45 14.03 -10.07
C VAL A 666 -9.32 13.02 -9.88
N LYS A 667 -8.04 13.44 -9.74
CA LYS A 667 -6.92 12.53 -9.40
C LYS A 667 -6.89 12.28 -7.89
N ASN A 668 -6.45 11.09 -7.45
CA ASN A 668 -6.49 10.70 -6.04
C ASN A 668 -5.78 11.70 -5.10
N ASN A 669 -4.67 12.30 -5.53
CA ASN A 669 -3.89 13.26 -4.75
C ASN A 669 -4.64 14.59 -4.50
N ASP A 670 -5.59 14.93 -5.38
CA ASP A 670 -6.38 16.16 -5.30
C ASP A 670 -7.57 15.98 -4.33
N VAL A 671 -8.13 14.76 -4.26
CA VAL A 671 -9.35 14.42 -3.50
C VAL A 671 -9.23 14.80 -2.02
N ILE A 672 -8.12 14.45 -1.37
CA ILE A 672 -7.87 14.84 0.03
C ILE A 672 -7.87 16.37 0.20
N GLY A 673 -7.34 17.12 -0.77
CA GLY A 673 -7.33 18.59 -0.73
C GLY A 673 -8.72 19.21 -0.83
N ARG A 674 -9.54 18.71 -1.76
CA ARG A 674 -10.94 19.11 -1.90
C ARG A 674 -11.70 18.89 -0.58
N ILE A 675 -11.60 17.68 -0.04
CA ILE A 675 -12.23 17.30 1.24
C ILE A 675 -11.72 18.16 2.40
N GLU A 676 -10.41 18.45 2.43
CA GLU A 676 -9.77 19.27 3.46
C GLU A 676 -10.13 20.76 3.37
N ASN A 677 -10.45 21.27 2.18
CA ASN A 677 -10.98 22.61 1.94
C ASN A 677 -12.50 22.72 2.25
N GLY A 678 -13.17 21.58 2.48
CA GLY A 678 -14.59 21.52 2.81
C GLY A 678 -15.51 21.04 1.69
N GLU A 679 -15.00 20.79 0.47
CA GLU A 679 -15.80 20.21 -0.61
C GLU A 679 -16.36 18.84 -0.22
N ARG A 680 -17.57 18.53 -0.68
CA ARG A 680 -18.25 17.24 -0.52
C ARG A 680 -18.88 16.81 -1.83
N LEU A 681 -19.26 15.54 -1.93
CA LEU A 681 -20.00 15.02 -3.07
C LEU A 681 -21.37 15.71 -3.14
N ALA A 682 -21.73 16.22 -4.32
CA ALA A 682 -22.95 17.01 -4.51
C ALA A 682 -24.23 16.19 -4.31
N MET A 683 -25.33 16.86 -3.93
CA MET A 683 -26.63 16.21 -3.73
C MET A 683 -27.12 15.53 -5.03
N PRO A 684 -27.45 14.23 -5.01
CA PRO A 684 -28.00 13.53 -6.16
C PRO A 684 -29.36 14.11 -6.59
N GLN A 685 -29.68 13.99 -7.88
CA GLN A 685 -31.01 14.36 -8.39
C GLN A 685 -32.08 13.51 -7.70
N ASN A 686 -33.22 14.13 -7.37
CA ASN A 686 -34.35 13.53 -6.65
C ASN A 686 -34.02 12.97 -5.25
N CYS A 687 -32.86 13.30 -4.66
CA CYS A 687 -32.53 12.93 -3.28
C CYS A 687 -33.37 13.71 -2.26
N PRO A 688 -34.01 13.05 -1.26
CA PRO A 688 -34.66 13.74 -0.15
C PRO A 688 -33.66 14.60 0.66
N PRO A 689 -33.99 15.85 1.04
CA PRO A 689 -33.11 16.70 1.84
C PRO A 689 -32.72 16.07 3.19
N THR A 690 -33.61 15.27 3.80
CA THR A 690 -33.36 14.49 5.01
C THR A 690 -32.25 13.45 4.82
N LEU A 691 -32.27 12.75 3.68
CA LEU A 691 -31.28 11.73 3.33
C LEU A 691 -29.92 12.34 2.96
N TYR A 692 -29.90 13.44 2.20
CA TYR A 692 -28.64 14.15 1.93
C TYR A 692 -28.05 14.78 3.19
N SER A 693 -28.88 15.33 4.09
CA SER A 693 -28.47 15.76 5.42
C SER A 693 -27.77 14.63 6.17
N LEU A 694 -28.33 13.41 6.15
CA LEU A 694 -27.71 12.22 6.76
C LEU A 694 -26.33 11.88 6.14
N MET A 695 -26.17 11.96 4.82
CA MET A 695 -24.86 11.80 4.16
C MET A 695 -23.86 12.86 4.62
N THR A 696 -24.26 14.12 4.70
CA THR A 696 -23.36 15.21 5.15
C THR A 696 -22.94 15.08 6.63
N LYS A 697 -23.80 14.52 7.51
CA LYS A 697 -23.39 14.11 8.87
C LYS A 697 -22.30 13.04 8.84
N CYS A 698 -22.43 12.03 7.96
CA CYS A 698 -21.40 10.99 7.78
C CYS A 698 -20.07 11.59 7.30
N TRP A 699 -20.11 12.65 6.48
CA TRP A 699 -18.93 13.36 6.00
C TRP A 699 -18.46 14.53 6.87
N ALA A 700 -18.82 14.54 8.16
CA ALA A 700 -18.18 15.42 9.13
C ALA A 700 -16.66 15.16 9.13
N TYR A 701 -15.85 16.21 8.95
CA TYR A 701 -14.40 16.07 8.85
C TYR A 701 -13.82 15.47 10.14
N ASP A 702 -14.28 15.96 11.28
CA ASP A 702 -14.00 15.46 12.63
C ASP A 702 -14.69 14.09 12.84
N PRO A 703 -13.94 12.99 13.03
CA PRO A 703 -14.52 11.65 13.20
C PRO A 703 -15.45 11.53 14.40
N SER A 704 -15.21 12.33 15.46
CA SER A 704 -16.02 12.30 16.69
C SER A 704 -17.43 12.88 16.53
N LYS A 705 -17.71 13.56 15.41
CA LYS A 705 -18.99 14.19 15.08
C LYS A 705 -19.83 13.39 14.08
N ARG A 706 -19.35 12.23 13.63
CA ARG A 706 -20.08 11.34 12.74
C ARG A 706 -21.07 10.50 13.57
N PRO A 707 -22.31 10.27 13.10
CA PRO A 707 -23.30 9.43 13.78
C PRO A 707 -22.85 7.96 13.81
N ARG A 708 -23.35 7.17 14.75
CA ARG A 708 -23.10 5.71 14.79
C ARG A 708 -24.03 4.94 13.85
N PHE A 709 -23.69 3.70 13.50
CA PHE A 709 -24.52 2.91 12.59
C PHE A 709 -25.91 2.59 13.17
N THR A 710 -26.03 2.48 14.50
CA THR A 710 -27.33 2.37 15.18
C THR A 710 -28.23 3.60 15.00
N GLU A 711 -27.65 4.80 15.00
CA GLU A 711 -28.37 6.06 14.72
C GLU A 711 -28.76 6.15 13.23
N LEU A 712 -27.82 5.83 12.34
CA LEU A 712 -28.02 5.82 10.89
C LEU A 712 -29.14 4.85 10.47
N LYS A 713 -29.14 3.63 11.01
CA LYS A 713 -30.20 2.63 10.83
C LYS A 713 -31.57 3.19 11.20
N THR A 714 -31.64 3.90 12.33
CA THR A 714 -32.90 4.46 12.84
C THR A 714 -33.42 5.56 11.91
N GLN A 715 -32.56 6.52 11.54
CA GLN A 715 -32.94 7.61 10.62
C GLN A 715 -33.26 7.10 9.20
N LEU A 716 -32.56 6.09 8.70
CA LEU A 716 -32.87 5.45 7.40
C LEU A 716 -34.20 4.68 7.43
N SER A 717 -34.60 4.09 8.56
CA SER A 717 -35.93 3.46 8.70
C SER A 717 -37.03 4.50 8.52
N THR A 718 -36.97 5.61 9.27
CA THR A 718 -37.96 6.68 9.20
C THR A 718 -38.06 7.27 7.79
N ILE A 719 -36.92 7.57 7.15
CA ILE A 719 -36.88 8.11 5.78
C ILE A 719 -37.46 7.11 4.76
N LEU A 720 -37.23 5.80 4.93
CA LEU A 720 -37.79 4.76 4.06
C LEU A 720 -39.32 4.67 4.18
N ASP A 721 -39.84 4.73 5.40
CA ASP A 721 -41.28 4.63 5.64
C ASP A 721 -42.03 5.92 5.23
N GLU A 722 -41.38 7.08 5.38
CA GLU A 722 -41.84 8.37 4.82
C GLU A 722 -41.91 8.36 3.28
N GLU A 723 -40.89 7.84 2.57
CA GLU A 723 -40.88 7.79 1.10
C GLU A 723 -41.92 6.80 0.56
N LYS A 724 -42.07 5.63 1.21
CA LYS A 724 -43.12 4.65 0.87
C LYS A 724 -44.52 5.26 0.98
N ALA A 725 -44.82 5.95 2.10
CA ALA A 725 -46.12 6.59 2.28
C ALA A 725 -46.38 7.67 1.21
N GLN A 726 -45.35 8.46 0.85
CA GLN A 726 -45.45 9.41 -0.26
C GLN A 726 -45.62 8.71 -1.62
N GLN A 727 -44.99 7.55 -1.84
CA GLN A 727 -45.12 6.77 -3.07
C GLN A 727 -46.52 6.17 -3.23
N GLU A 728 -47.08 5.62 -2.15
CA GLU A 728 -48.46 5.13 -2.12
C GLU A 728 -49.47 6.27 -2.37
N GLU A 729 -49.29 7.45 -1.76
CA GLU A 729 -50.15 8.60 -2.03
C GLU A 729 -50.04 9.07 -3.49
N ARG A 730 -48.82 9.15 -4.06
CA ARG A 730 -48.61 9.49 -5.48
C ARG A 730 -49.30 8.50 -6.41
N PHE A 731 -49.21 7.19 -6.13
CA PHE A 731 -49.93 6.15 -6.87
C PHE A 731 -51.46 6.31 -6.74
N ARG A 732 -51.95 6.56 -5.53
CA ARG A 732 -53.37 6.78 -5.22
C ARG A 732 -53.94 8.04 -5.92
N MET A 733 -53.15 9.10 -6.02
CA MET A 733 -53.50 10.32 -6.76
C MET A 733 -53.56 10.08 -8.28
N GLU A 734 -52.58 9.37 -8.85
CA GLU A 734 -52.58 9.03 -10.28
C GLU A 734 -53.75 8.09 -10.64
N MET A 735 -54.02 7.07 -9.80
CA MET A 735 -55.16 6.16 -10.00
C MET A 735 -56.50 6.91 -9.96
N ARG A 736 -56.67 7.88 -9.04
CA ARG A 736 -57.85 8.78 -9.04
C ARG A 736 -57.94 9.59 -10.34
N ARG A 737 -56.82 10.12 -10.85
CA ARG A 737 -56.81 10.91 -12.10
C ARG A 737 -57.22 10.06 -13.31
N GLN A 738 -56.77 8.80 -13.38
CA GLN A 738 -57.12 7.88 -14.46
C GLN A 738 -58.61 7.50 -14.46
N VAL A 739 -59.21 7.27 -13.28
CA VAL A 739 -60.66 7.01 -13.15
C VAL A 739 -61.50 8.17 -13.68
N THR A 740 -61.12 9.42 -13.38
CA THR A 740 -61.84 10.62 -13.85
C THR A 740 -61.86 10.76 -15.37
N VAL A 741 -60.83 10.30 -16.09
CA VAL A 741 -60.74 10.40 -17.56
C VAL A 741 -61.61 9.36 -18.29
N SER A 742 -62.00 8.27 -17.62
CA SER A 742 -62.71 7.14 -18.26
C SER A 742 -64.19 7.39 -18.63
N TRP A 743 -64.76 8.54 -18.25
CA TRP A 743 -66.20 8.83 -18.46
C TRP A 743 -66.52 9.55 -19.77
N ASP A 744 -65.51 10.08 -20.49
CA ASP A 744 -65.71 11.01 -21.61
C ASP A 744 -65.75 10.32 -23.01
N THR A 745 -66.09 9.01 -23.05
CA THR A 745 -66.13 8.21 -24.29
C THR A 745 -67.37 7.29 -24.37
N GLY A 746 -68.56 7.87 -24.29
CA GLY A 746 -69.83 7.16 -24.53
C GLY A 746 -71.01 8.11 -24.75
N ASN A 747 -71.54 8.16 -25.97
CA ASN A 747 -72.59 9.12 -26.35
C ASN A 747 -73.94 8.87 -25.65
N SER A 748 -74.43 9.86 -24.89
CA SER A 748 -75.85 10.20 -24.84
C SER A 748 -76.03 11.68 -24.52
N ASP A 749 -76.47 12.47 -25.50
CA ASP A 749 -76.69 13.92 -25.37
C ASP A 749 -78.05 14.22 -24.72
N GLU A 750 -78.16 13.95 -23.42
CA GLU A 750 -79.34 14.30 -22.62
C GLU A 750 -78.93 14.81 -21.23
N ALA A 751 -79.17 16.10 -20.98
CA ALA A 751 -78.86 16.75 -19.71
C ALA A 751 -79.81 16.27 -18.60
N PRO A 752 -79.32 15.89 -17.40
CA PRO A 752 -80.16 15.34 -16.34
C PRO A 752 -81.21 16.37 -15.87
N PRO A 753 -82.49 15.96 -15.70
CA PRO A 753 -83.57 16.88 -15.36
C PRO A 753 -83.38 17.47 -13.96
N LYS A 754 -83.59 18.79 -13.83
CA LYS A 754 -83.51 19.50 -12.55
C LYS A 754 -84.52 18.91 -11.55
N PRO A 755 -84.12 18.50 -10.34
CA PRO A 755 -85.05 18.07 -9.31
C PRO A 755 -86.07 19.18 -8.99
N SER A 756 -87.35 18.85 -9.09
CA SER A 756 -88.45 19.76 -8.80
C SER A 756 -88.48 20.16 -7.33
N ARG A 757 -88.77 21.43 -7.04
CA ARG A 757 -88.81 22.01 -5.68
C ARG A 757 -90.23 21.96 -5.11
N PRO A 758 -90.55 21.12 -4.09
CA PRO A 758 -91.76 21.27 -3.30
C PRO A 758 -91.64 22.55 -2.45
N GLY A 759 -92.74 23.30 -2.28
CA GLY A 759 -92.70 24.61 -1.65
C GLY A 759 -93.57 24.74 -0.40
N TYR A 760 -92.98 25.33 0.65
CA TYR A 760 -93.64 26.10 1.73
C TYR A 760 -94.62 25.33 2.67
N PRO A 761 -94.76 25.72 3.96
CA PRO A 761 -95.06 27.10 4.41
C PRO A 761 -94.10 27.71 5.45
N SER A 762 -94.10 29.05 5.51
CA SER A 762 -93.62 29.83 6.67
C SER A 762 -94.77 30.02 7.68
N PRO A 763 -94.47 30.26 8.98
CA PRO A 763 -94.53 31.66 9.42
C PRO A 763 -93.59 32.05 10.59
N ARG A 764 -93.04 33.29 10.53
CA ARG A 764 -92.45 34.07 11.64
C ARG A 764 -91.16 33.46 12.26
N SER A 765 -90.27 34.22 12.92
CA SER A 765 -90.33 35.62 13.39
C SER A 765 -89.13 36.46 12.93
N SER A 766 -89.18 37.77 13.19
CA SER A 766 -88.08 38.72 12.96
C SER A 766 -86.95 38.58 13.99
N ASP A 767 -85.73 38.97 13.61
CA ASP A 767 -85.05 40.18 14.12
C ASP A 767 -83.65 40.35 13.48
N GLY A 768 -83.07 41.56 13.57
CA GLY A 768 -81.67 41.86 13.19
C GLY A 768 -81.48 42.34 11.74
N TYR A 769 -81.20 43.63 11.55
CA TYR A 769 -81.00 44.27 10.24
C TYR A 769 -79.50 44.49 9.89
N PHE A 770 -79.22 44.52 8.59
CA PHE A 770 -78.04 45.15 7.95
C PHE A 770 -77.95 46.66 8.31
N PRO A 771 -76.80 47.39 8.15
CA PRO A 771 -76.04 47.36 6.89
C PRO A 771 -74.51 47.63 6.91
N SER A 772 -73.92 47.48 5.72
CA SER A 772 -72.68 48.14 5.23
C SER A 772 -72.88 49.69 5.14
N PRO A 773 -71.88 50.56 4.80
CA PRO A 773 -70.63 50.26 4.10
C PRO A 773 -69.38 51.12 4.46
N GLN A 774 -68.30 50.92 3.67
CA GLN A 774 -67.25 51.90 3.32
C GLN A 774 -66.26 52.48 4.36
N HIS A 775 -65.11 52.87 3.80
CA HIS A 775 -64.08 53.79 4.32
C HIS A 775 -63.17 53.36 5.49
N ALA A 776 -62.08 54.14 5.61
CA ALA A 776 -60.88 53.86 6.37
C ALA A 776 -61.01 54.24 7.86
N GLY A 777 -60.14 53.66 8.70
CA GLY A 777 -59.98 54.05 10.11
C GLY A 777 -58.78 53.35 10.77
N GLN A 778 -58.14 54.03 11.70
CA GLN A 778 -57.03 53.51 12.52
C GLN A 778 -57.48 53.34 13.99
N LEU A 779 -57.00 52.26 14.63
CA LEU A 779 -56.62 52.10 16.06
C LEU A 779 -57.59 52.45 17.22
N ASN A 780 -57.43 51.68 18.32
CA ASN A 780 -57.71 52.02 19.75
C ASN A 780 -59.21 52.13 20.18
N HIS A 781 -59.66 51.89 21.44
CA HIS A 781 -59.11 51.42 22.74
C HIS A 781 -60.33 50.91 23.62
N TYR A 782 -60.36 50.63 24.94
CA TYR A 782 -59.50 50.88 26.12
C TYR A 782 -59.78 49.92 27.34
N GLN A 783 -58.84 49.88 28.29
CA GLN A 783 -58.84 49.55 29.75
C GLN A 783 -59.97 48.83 30.55
N GLY A 784 -59.50 48.10 31.60
CA GLY A 784 -60.03 48.15 32.99
C GLY A 784 -60.01 46.79 33.74
N SER A 785 -59.74 46.66 35.05
CA SER A 785 -59.09 47.50 36.09
C SER A 785 -58.80 46.65 37.36
N GLY A 786 -57.79 46.94 38.20
CA GLY A 786 -57.63 46.31 39.52
C GLY A 786 -56.22 46.22 40.13
N TYR A 787 -56.07 46.66 41.39
CA TYR A 787 -54.90 46.59 42.31
C TYR A 787 -55.46 46.44 43.75
N PRO A 788 -54.71 46.34 44.88
CA PRO A 788 -53.25 46.50 45.12
C PRO A 788 -52.56 45.14 45.47
N SER A 789 -51.36 44.99 46.04
CA SER A 789 -50.49 45.92 46.81
C SER A 789 -48.98 45.64 46.69
N ALA A 790 -48.14 46.43 47.38
CA ALA A 790 -46.69 46.52 47.22
C ALA A 790 -45.95 46.85 48.53
N LEU A 791 -44.61 46.66 48.58
CA LEU A 791 -43.67 47.43 49.42
C LEU A 791 -42.22 47.32 48.90
N VAL A 792 -41.42 48.38 49.11
CA VAL A 792 -40.07 48.65 48.54
C VAL A 792 -39.32 49.60 49.50
N PRO A 793 -37.96 49.71 49.51
CA PRO A 793 -37.05 50.00 48.37
C PRO A 793 -35.83 49.01 48.34
N GLY A 794 -34.66 49.21 47.68
CA GLY A 794 -34.05 50.26 46.85
C GLY A 794 -32.51 50.11 46.82
N ALA A 795 -31.69 50.97 46.19
CA ALA A 795 -31.88 51.97 45.13
C ALA A 795 -30.50 52.46 44.60
N GLY A 796 -30.39 52.91 43.35
CA GLY A 796 -29.17 53.48 42.75
C GLY A 796 -29.31 53.67 41.22
N PHE A 797 -28.91 54.83 40.68
CA PHE A 797 -29.33 55.37 39.36
C PHE A 797 -28.30 56.43 38.86
N PRO A 798 -28.45 57.10 37.68
CA PRO A 798 -28.82 56.71 36.30
C PRO A 798 -27.75 57.30 35.29
N PRO A 799 -28.00 57.71 34.00
CA PRO A 799 -29.13 57.50 33.06
C PRO A 799 -28.80 57.11 31.57
N GLN A 800 -29.73 56.35 30.95
CA GLN A 800 -30.28 56.40 29.56
C GLN A 800 -29.38 56.55 28.29
N ALA A 801 -29.77 56.10 27.08
CA ALA A 801 -31.12 55.76 26.54
C ALA A 801 -31.17 54.48 25.64
N SER A 802 -32.36 54.17 25.11
CA SER A 802 -32.81 52.91 24.44
C SER A 802 -33.07 53.08 22.90
N VAL A 803 -33.60 52.18 22.04
CA VAL A 803 -34.60 51.06 22.10
C VAL A 803 -34.24 49.93 21.06
N LEU A 804 -35.07 48.88 20.93
CA LEU A 804 -34.83 47.56 20.29
C LEU A 804 -35.84 47.15 19.16
N ASP A 805 -35.30 46.53 18.09
CA ASP A 805 -35.75 45.25 17.45
C ASP A 805 -37.04 45.20 16.51
N PRO A 806 -37.52 44.06 15.92
CA PRO A 806 -37.22 43.75 14.49
C PRO A 806 -38.34 43.10 13.58
N HIS A 807 -38.01 42.87 12.28
CA HIS A 807 -38.55 41.85 11.31
C HIS A 807 -40.08 41.90 10.91
N GLU A 808 -40.59 41.42 9.75
CA GLU A 808 -40.04 40.88 8.48
C GLU A 808 -41.09 40.96 7.31
N THR A 809 -40.63 40.70 6.07
CA THR A 809 -41.33 40.19 4.84
C THR A 809 -41.84 41.19 3.79
N TRP A 810 -41.52 40.91 2.51
CA TRP A 810 -42.36 41.10 1.29
C TRP A 810 -41.74 40.33 0.10
N ASN A 811 -42.48 40.22 -1.02
CA ASN A 811 -42.22 39.23 -2.09
C ASN A 811 -41.76 39.81 -3.46
N HIS A 812 -40.96 38.99 -4.17
CA HIS A 812 -40.89 38.82 -5.65
C HIS A 812 -40.37 39.91 -6.65
N HIS A 813 -39.39 39.45 -7.46
CA HIS A 813 -39.15 39.71 -8.90
C HIS A 813 -38.30 40.91 -9.42
N ARG A 814 -37.77 40.70 -10.66
CA ARG A 814 -36.84 41.46 -11.53
C ARG A 814 -37.34 42.86 -12.00
N PRO A 815 -36.57 43.75 -12.70
CA PRO A 815 -35.35 43.49 -13.52
C PRO A 815 -34.18 44.55 -13.54
N ASP A 816 -33.10 44.19 -14.24
CA ASP A 816 -32.16 44.99 -15.07
C ASP A 816 -31.29 46.16 -14.51
N ALA A 817 -30.38 46.67 -15.36
CA ALA A 817 -29.18 47.46 -15.04
C ALA A 817 -29.31 48.97 -15.39
N PRO A 818 -28.27 49.80 -15.10
CA PRO A 818 -27.46 50.28 -16.23
C PRO A 818 -25.95 50.44 -15.95
N VAL A 819 -25.22 50.95 -16.95
CA VAL A 819 -23.75 51.15 -17.00
C VAL A 819 -23.45 52.65 -17.14
N TRP A 820 -22.34 53.16 -16.57
CA TRP A 820 -21.42 54.15 -17.21
C TRP A 820 -20.19 54.51 -16.33
N SER A 821 -19.23 55.24 -16.90
CA SER A 821 -17.92 55.66 -16.32
C SER A 821 -17.57 57.04 -16.93
N PRO A 822 -16.29 57.49 -17.07
CA PRO A 822 -15.15 57.56 -16.15
C PRO A 822 -14.58 59.01 -15.99
N ASN A 823 -13.60 59.20 -15.09
CA ASN A 823 -12.43 60.13 -15.13
C ASN A 823 -11.68 59.99 -13.76
N MET A 824 -10.35 59.90 -13.59
CA MET A 824 -9.13 60.31 -14.34
C MET A 824 -8.87 61.83 -14.31
N GLU A 825 -7.65 62.34 -14.10
CA GLU A 825 -6.27 61.78 -14.16
C GLU A 825 -5.41 62.25 -12.95
N ASP A 826 -4.18 61.80 -12.65
CA ASP A 826 -3.35 60.63 -13.10
C ASP A 826 -2.72 59.96 -11.82
N GLY A 827 -1.45 59.57 -11.61
CA GLY A 827 -0.22 59.48 -12.44
C GLY A 827 1.04 59.17 -11.60
N ALA A 828 2.19 58.75 -12.18
CA ALA A 828 2.42 58.30 -13.56
C ALA A 828 3.59 57.27 -13.63
N ALA A 829 3.44 56.27 -14.50
CA ALA A 829 4.48 55.50 -15.23
C ALA A 829 5.60 54.70 -14.47
N LEU A 830 6.07 53.53 -14.95
CA LEU A 830 5.58 52.59 -15.98
C LEU A 830 6.25 51.20 -15.80
N GLY A 831 5.62 50.13 -16.29
CA GLY A 831 6.18 48.75 -16.29
C GLY A 831 5.11 47.68 -16.09
N ARG A 832 4.44 47.23 -17.17
CA ARG A 832 3.20 46.42 -17.10
C ARG A 832 3.18 45.26 -18.12
N GLY A 833 2.45 44.20 -17.78
CA GLY A 833 2.11 43.06 -18.65
C GLY A 833 1.34 42.01 -17.85
N GLN A 834 0.07 42.30 -17.49
CA GLN A 834 -1.14 41.77 -18.13
C GLN A 834 -1.41 40.27 -17.86
N GLY A 835 -2.65 39.98 -17.41
CA GLY A 835 -3.14 38.61 -17.22
C GLY A 835 -3.79 38.07 -18.49
N MET A 836 -3.59 36.78 -18.76
CA MET A 836 -3.97 36.13 -20.01
C MET A 836 -5.32 35.38 -19.90
N PRO A 837 -6.13 35.30 -20.96
CA PRO A 837 -7.33 34.48 -20.98
C PRO A 837 -6.99 32.98 -21.02
N VAL A 838 -7.90 32.14 -20.50
CA VAL A 838 -7.70 30.68 -20.36
C VAL A 838 -7.42 29.98 -21.69
N THR A 839 -7.92 30.51 -22.81
CA THR A 839 -7.60 30.04 -24.17
C THR A 839 -6.10 30.10 -24.47
N HIS A 840 -5.43 31.18 -24.08
CA HIS A 840 -4.02 31.40 -24.39
C HIS A 840 -3.08 30.52 -23.54
N LEU A 841 -3.54 30.04 -22.37
CA LEU A 841 -2.82 29.05 -21.56
C LEU A 841 -2.95 27.64 -22.14
N MET A 842 -4.09 27.32 -22.76
CA MET A 842 -4.29 26.09 -23.54
C MET A 842 -3.39 26.09 -24.79
N GLU A 843 -3.30 27.24 -25.46
CA GLU A 843 -2.45 27.46 -26.64
C GLU A 843 -0.95 27.40 -26.28
N GLU A 844 -0.52 27.99 -25.16
CA GLU A 844 0.84 27.84 -24.63
C GLU A 844 1.17 26.39 -24.25
N THR A 845 0.19 25.63 -23.73
CA THR A 845 0.35 24.21 -23.41
C THR A 845 0.46 23.36 -24.68
N LEU A 846 -0.31 23.67 -25.72
CA LEU A 846 -0.20 23.06 -27.05
C LEU A 846 1.15 23.37 -27.70
N MET A 847 1.60 24.63 -27.68
CA MET A 847 2.94 25.00 -28.16
C MET A 847 4.05 24.24 -27.41
N LYS A 848 3.95 24.06 -26.09
CA LYS A 848 4.92 23.27 -25.32
C LYS A 848 4.89 21.77 -25.67
N GLN A 849 3.70 21.18 -25.87
CA GLN A 849 3.60 19.79 -26.33
C GLN A 849 4.13 19.60 -27.75
N GLN A 850 3.87 20.55 -28.65
CA GLN A 850 4.37 20.51 -30.02
C GLN A 850 5.89 20.76 -30.08
N GLN A 851 6.42 21.63 -29.23
CA GLN A 851 7.86 21.84 -29.07
C GLN A 851 8.57 20.58 -28.54
N GLN A 852 7.99 19.88 -27.56
CA GLN A 852 8.51 18.58 -27.12
C GLN A 852 8.40 17.50 -28.21
N MET A 853 7.31 17.48 -28.98
CA MET A 853 7.14 16.56 -30.12
C MET A 853 8.22 16.81 -31.20
N GLU A 854 8.55 18.07 -31.48
CA GLU A 854 9.66 18.42 -32.38
C GLU A 854 11.04 18.09 -31.78
N GLU A 855 11.22 18.16 -30.46
CA GLU A 855 12.47 17.76 -29.80
C GLU A 855 12.67 16.25 -29.85
N ASP A 856 11.64 15.44 -29.53
CA ASP A 856 11.66 13.99 -29.73
C ASP A 856 11.84 13.63 -31.23
N GLN A 857 11.24 14.37 -32.18
CA GLN A 857 11.46 14.14 -33.62
C GLN A 857 12.89 14.48 -34.05
N ARG A 858 13.42 15.65 -33.67
CA ARG A 858 14.82 16.02 -33.96
C ARG A 858 15.81 15.03 -33.33
N TRP A 859 15.49 14.49 -32.15
CA TRP A 859 16.27 13.44 -31.52
C TRP A 859 16.21 12.11 -32.31
N LEU A 860 15.03 11.71 -32.81
CA LEU A 860 14.88 10.53 -33.67
C LEU A 860 15.60 10.66 -35.02
N GLU A 861 15.56 11.85 -35.64
CA GLU A 861 16.29 12.15 -36.89
C GLU A 861 17.81 12.18 -36.67
N HIS A 862 18.25 12.67 -35.50
CA HIS A 862 19.64 12.60 -35.06
C HIS A 862 20.08 11.14 -34.87
N GLU A 863 19.31 10.31 -34.16
CA GLU A 863 19.61 8.90 -33.95
C GLU A 863 19.62 8.10 -35.27
N GLU A 864 18.71 8.40 -36.21
CA GLU A 864 18.69 7.82 -37.56
C GLU A 864 19.94 8.20 -38.38
N SER A 865 20.59 9.33 -38.08
CA SER A 865 21.87 9.70 -38.70
C SER A 865 23.04 8.80 -38.24
N PHE A 866 23.02 8.31 -36.99
CA PHE A 866 24.01 7.35 -36.47
C PHE A 866 23.75 5.91 -36.93
N LEU A 867 22.56 5.60 -37.44
CA LEU A 867 22.16 4.26 -37.90
C LEU A 867 22.34 4.02 -39.40
N LYS A 868 22.88 4.98 -40.16
CA LYS A 868 23.22 4.77 -41.58
C LYS A 868 24.49 3.90 -41.71
N PRO A 869 24.44 2.74 -42.38
CA PRO A 869 25.59 1.86 -42.47
C PRO A 869 26.67 2.42 -43.41
N GLU A 870 27.88 2.64 -42.88
CA GLU A 870 29.05 2.91 -43.72
C GLU A 870 29.37 1.71 -44.61
N SER A 871 29.42 1.94 -45.93
CA SER A 871 29.69 0.91 -46.94
C SER A 871 31.18 0.55 -47.04
N ARG A 872 31.71 -0.12 -46.01
CA ARG A 872 33.09 -0.63 -45.99
C ARG A 872 33.30 -1.84 -46.92
N ASN A 873 33.76 -1.56 -48.14
CA ASN A 873 34.32 -2.57 -49.02
C ASN A 873 35.83 -2.80 -48.74
N SER A 874 36.14 -4.02 -48.28
CA SER A 874 37.44 -4.73 -48.40
C SER A 874 38.69 -4.19 -47.68
N ARG A 875 39.52 -5.15 -47.23
CA ARG A 875 40.82 -4.96 -46.55
C ARG A 875 42.00 -5.14 -47.51
N GLY A 876 43.08 -4.40 -47.26
CA GLY A 876 44.44 -4.74 -47.66
C GLY A 876 45.38 -3.52 -47.55
N SER A 877 46.67 -3.56 -47.21
CA SER A 877 47.53 -4.37 -46.31
C SER A 877 48.99 -4.04 -46.73
N ILE A 878 49.91 -3.90 -45.76
CA ILE A 878 51.39 -3.86 -45.91
C ILE A 878 52.06 -2.51 -46.34
N ASP A 879 52.94 -2.06 -45.41
CA ASP A 879 54.22 -1.31 -45.49
C ASP A 879 54.45 0.04 -46.21
N ARG A 880 55.00 0.95 -45.37
CA ARG A 880 56.18 1.86 -45.54
C ARG A 880 56.12 3.10 -46.46
N GLU A 881 56.90 4.08 -46.02
CA GLU A 881 57.45 5.22 -46.78
C GLU A 881 58.27 4.68 -47.98
N ASP A 882 58.40 5.33 -49.14
CA ASP A 882 58.66 6.77 -49.40
C ASP A 882 58.40 7.10 -50.91
N GLY A 883 58.46 8.37 -51.35
CA GLY A 883 58.80 8.72 -52.74
C GLY A 883 57.70 9.05 -53.80
N ALA A 884 57.28 10.33 -53.83
CA ALA A 884 57.12 11.22 -55.01
C ALA A 884 56.52 10.80 -56.40
N LEU A 885 55.50 11.58 -56.84
CA LEU A 885 55.29 12.22 -58.18
C LEU A 885 54.61 11.53 -59.40
N GLN A 886 53.76 12.34 -60.08
CA GLN A 886 53.21 12.31 -61.48
C GLN A 886 52.18 11.19 -61.86
N ILE A 887 50.96 11.41 -62.41
CA ILE A 887 50.41 12.26 -63.53
C ILE A 887 50.72 11.69 -64.93
N PRO A 888 49.74 11.47 -65.88
CA PRO A 888 48.28 11.26 -65.78
C PRO A 888 47.63 10.32 -66.87
N MET A 889 46.29 10.38 -67.01
CA MET A 889 45.46 10.25 -68.25
C MET A 889 45.14 8.90 -68.96
N GLY A 890 43.83 8.66 -69.13
CA GLY A 890 43.19 8.33 -70.42
C GLY A 890 42.77 6.87 -70.68
N LYS A 891 41.79 6.56 -71.55
CA LYS A 891 40.61 7.30 -72.09
C LYS A 891 39.76 6.29 -72.93
N GLN A 892 38.54 6.67 -73.35
CA GLN A 892 37.69 6.00 -74.38
C GLN A 892 37.09 4.60 -74.05
N HIS A 893 36.05 4.09 -74.75
CA HIS A 893 34.75 4.67 -75.18
C HIS A 893 33.85 3.56 -75.83
N VAL A 894 32.56 3.88 -76.07
CA VAL A 894 31.69 3.40 -77.19
C VAL A 894 30.85 2.09 -77.05
N TYR A 895 29.54 2.32 -76.81
CA TYR A 895 28.32 1.75 -77.44
C TYR A 895 27.70 0.36 -77.11
N GLN A 896 26.38 0.34 -77.36
CA GLN A 896 25.35 -0.67 -77.11
C GLN A 896 24.37 -0.71 -78.32
N PRO A 897 23.70 -1.84 -78.62
CA PRO A 897 22.28 -1.84 -79.05
C PRO A 897 21.45 -2.96 -78.36
N VAL A 898 20.21 -2.77 -77.86
CA VAL A 898 18.88 -2.62 -78.53
C VAL A 898 18.46 -3.87 -79.35
N GLY A 899 17.30 -4.55 -79.16
CA GLY A 899 16.21 -4.49 -78.14
C GLY A 899 14.89 -5.21 -78.57
N LYS A 900 13.86 -5.32 -77.68
CA LYS A 900 12.43 -5.80 -77.90
C LYS A 900 12.18 -7.34 -78.01
N ALA A 901 11.02 -7.96 -77.71
CA ALA A 901 9.75 -7.63 -76.98
C ALA A 901 8.94 -8.92 -76.57
N ASP A 902 7.72 -8.78 -76.00
CA ASP A 902 6.94 -9.74 -75.14
C ASP A 902 6.07 -10.86 -75.80
N HIS A 903 5.65 -11.89 -75.02
CA HIS A 903 4.24 -12.43 -74.91
C HIS A 903 4.05 -13.63 -73.89
N VAL A 904 2.91 -14.36 -73.93
CA VAL A 904 2.21 -15.04 -72.78
C VAL A 904 2.04 -16.60 -72.89
N ALA A 905 1.71 -17.29 -71.77
CA ALA A 905 1.60 -18.77 -71.52
C ALA A 905 0.44 -19.53 -72.23
N PRO A 906 0.31 -20.91 -72.13
CA PRO A 906 -0.63 -21.56 -71.16
C PRO A 906 -0.24 -23.06 -70.69
N PRO A 907 -1.11 -24.13 -70.47
CA PRO A 907 -1.10 -24.95 -69.21
C PRO A 907 -1.29 -26.52 -69.30
N LYS A 908 -1.50 -27.26 -68.18
CA LYS A 908 -2.30 -28.55 -68.04
C LYS A 908 -2.49 -29.11 -66.58
N LYS A 909 -3.31 -30.19 -66.39
CA LYS A 909 -3.82 -30.85 -65.13
C LYS A 909 -3.99 -32.41 -65.31
N PRO A 910 -4.79 -33.19 -64.50
CA PRO A 910 -4.68 -33.77 -63.12
C PRO A 910 -4.71 -35.35 -63.15
N PRO A 911 -5.53 -36.20 -62.44
CA PRO A 911 -6.12 -36.28 -61.05
C PRO A 911 -6.11 -37.69 -60.30
N ARG A 912 -6.34 -37.70 -58.95
CA ARG A 912 -7.08 -38.74 -58.12
C ARG A 912 -6.52 -40.20 -57.97
N PRO A 913 -7.12 -41.12 -57.13
CA PRO A 913 -7.68 -41.03 -55.74
C PRO A 913 -7.34 -42.25 -54.79
N GLY A 914 -7.73 -42.26 -53.50
CA GLY A 914 -7.93 -43.52 -52.72
C GLY A 914 -7.85 -43.50 -51.16
N ALA A 915 -8.66 -44.34 -50.50
CA ALA A 915 -8.67 -44.75 -49.07
C ALA A 915 -9.25 -46.21 -49.00
N PRO A 916 -9.20 -47.06 -47.91
CA PRO A 916 -9.63 -46.77 -46.52
C PRO A 916 -8.95 -47.63 -45.38
N SER A 917 -9.66 -47.82 -44.23
CA SER A 917 -9.43 -48.75 -43.07
C SER A 917 -8.26 -48.45 -42.10
N HIS A 918 -8.44 -48.30 -40.76
CA HIS A 918 -8.90 -49.24 -39.69
C HIS A 918 -7.89 -50.39 -39.42
N LEU A 919 -7.54 -50.80 -38.18
CA LEU A 919 -8.01 -50.48 -36.81
C LEU A 919 -6.98 -50.98 -35.75
N THR A 920 -6.80 -50.31 -34.60
CA THR A 920 -6.74 -50.87 -33.20
C THR A 920 -6.34 -49.82 -32.16
N ASN A 921 -6.93 -49.87 -30.95
CA ASN A 921 -6.62 -48.96 -29.83
C ASN A 921 -5.68 -49.62 -28.80
N LEU A 922 -4.74 -48.84 -28.23
CA LEU A 922 -4.24 -49.02 -26.85
C LEU A 922 -3.86 -47.66 -26.24
N THR A 923 -4.33 -47.41 -25.02
CA THR A 923 -4.03 -46.30 -24.09
C THR A 923 -4.21 -46.87 -22.65
N PRO A 924 -3.73 -46.24 -21.54
CA PRO A 924 -3.41 -44.81 -21.37
C PRO A 924 -2.13 -44.48 -20.53
N VAL A 925 -2.01 -43.18 -20.18
CA VAL A 925 -1.17 -42.55 -19.14
C VAL A 925 0.27 -42.14 -19.51
N ASP A 926 0.36 -40.86 -19.90
CA ASP A 926 1.31 -39.79 -19.53
C ASP A 926 2.84 -40.01 -19.57
N SER A 927 3.68 -39.20 -20.25
CA SER A 927 3.69 -37.76 -20.62
C SER A 927 4.45 -36.84 -19.65
N TYR A 928 5.64 -36.40 -20.07
CA TYR A 928 6.28 -35.13 -19.68
C TYR A 928 7.14 -34.62 -20.85
N ASN A 929 7.24 -33.29 -20.98
CA ASN A 929 8.00 -32.53 -22.00
C ASN A 929 7.53 -32.63 -23.48
N GLU A 930 6.62 -31.74 -23.88
CA GLU A 930 6.97 -30.80 -24.97
C GLU A 930 6.43 -29.40 -24.62
N GLY A 931 7.14 -28.34 -25.06
CA GLY A 931 6.66 -26.96 -24.92
C GLY A 931 5.57 -26.63 -25.93
N VAL A 932 4.64 -25.74 -25.58
CA VAL A 932 3.51 -25.38 -26.45
C VAL A 932 3.99 -24.61 -27.69
N LYS A 933 4.25 -25.34 -28.78
CA LYS A 933 4.21 -24.79 -30.13
C LYS A 933 2.78 -24.35 -30.43
N ILE A 934 2.52 -23.06 -30.32
CA ILE A 934 1.30 -22.48 -30.90
C ILE A 934 1.44 -22.58 -32.42
N GLN A 935 0.84 -23.59 -33.03
CA GLN A 935 0.51 -23.53 -34.45
C GLN A 935 -0.49 -22.38 -34.66
N PRO A 936 -0.35 -21.57 -35.72
CA PRO A 936 -1.31 -20.51 -36.00
C PRO A 936 -2.62 -21.11 -36.51
N GLN A 937 -3.51 -21.49 -35.59
CA GLN A 937 -4.94 -21.50 -35.88
C GLN A 937 -5.38 -20.05 -36.08
N GLU A 938 -6.14 -19.78 -37.15
CA GLU A 938 -6.75 -18.47 -37.37
C GLU A 938 -7.88 -18.25 -36.36
N ILE A 939 -7.53 -17.77 -35.17
CA ILE A 939 -8.50 -17.29 -34.18
C ILE A 939 -9.00 -15.91 -34.64
N SER A 940 -9.88 -15.90 -35.64
CA SER A 940 -10.77 -14.76 -35.86
C SER A 940 -11.78 -14.73 -34.69
N PRO A 941 -11.74 -13.75 -33.78
CA PRO A 941 -12.77 -13.65 -32.75
C PRO A 941 -14.12 -13.40 -33.44
N PRO A 942 -15.23 -13.98 -32.93
CA PRO A 942 -16.56 -13.67 -33.46
C PRO A 942 -16.81 -12.16 -33.37
N PRO A 943 -17.35 -11.52 -34.42
CA PRO A 943 -17.46 -10.08 -34.48
C PRO A 943 -18.42 -9.56 -33.40
N THR A 944 -18.05 -8.45 -32.77
CA THR A 944 -18.80 -7.79 -31.69
C THR A 944 -20.12 -7.16 -32.13
N ALA A 945 -20.38 -7.12 -33.45
CA ALA A 945 -21.65 -6.72 -34.06
C ALA A 945 -21.85 -7.44 -35.39
N ASN A 946 -23.12 -7.70 -35.76
CA ASN A 946 -23.52 -8.19 -37.10
C ASN A 946 -23.39 -7.05 -38.14
N LEU A 947 -22.16 -6.73 -38.51
CA LEU A 947 -21.79 -5.77 -39.56
C LEU A 947 -20.95 -6.49 -40.62
N ASP A 948 -21.17 -6.17 -41.90
CA ASP A 948 -20.28 -6.65 -42.96
C ASP A 948 -18.88 -6.03 -42.80
N ARG A 949 -17.86 -6.88 -42.74
CA ARG A 949 -16.45 -6.47 -42.59
C ARG A 949 -15.65 -6.54 -43.90
N SER A 950 -16.27 -6.97 -44.99
CA SER A 950 -15.59 -7.30 -46.26
C SER A 950 -14.86 -6.13 -46.93
N ASN A 951 -15.09 -4.89 -46.48
CA ASN A 951 -14.36 -3.67 -46.90
C ASN A 951 -14.12 -2.70 -45.71
N ASP A 952 -14.11 -3.19 -44.46
CA ASP A 952 -13.99 -2.33 -43.28
C ASP A 952 -12.53 -2.00 -42.96
N LYS A 953 -12.00 -0.93 -43.60
CA LYS A 953 -10.63 -0.45 -43.39
C LYS A 953 -10.27 -0.25 -41.90
N VAL A 954 -11.21 0.10 -41.03
CA VAL A 954 -10.94 0.30 -39.59
C VAL A 954 -10.69 -1.06 -38.93
N TYR A 955 -11.53 -2.05 -39.20
CA TYR A 955 -11.34 -3.43 -38.76
C TYR A 955 -10.02 -4.03 -39.30
N GLU A 956 -9.68 -3.78 -40.56
CA GLU A 956 -8.40 -4.23 -41.16
C GLU A 956 -7.20 -3.63 -40.42
N ASN A 957 -7.20 -2.32 -40.15
CA ASN A 957 -6.08 -1.67 -39.47
C ASN A 957 -5.97 -2.01 -37.97
N VAL A 958 -7.09 -2.20 -37.27
CA VAL A 958 -7.08 -2.76 -35.90
C VAL A 958 -6.50 -4.17 -35.92
N THR A 959 -6.90 -5.00 -36.88
CA THR A 959 -6.34 -6.35 -37.07
C THR A 959 -4.85 -6.30 -37.40
N GLY A 960 -4.39 -5.31 -38.18
CA GLY A 960 -2.97 -5.06 -38.46
C GLY A 960 -2.16 -4.69 -37.21
N LEU A 961 -2.68 -3.79 -36.37
CA LEU A 961 -2.06 -3.40 -35.11
C LEU A 961 -2.00 -4.56 -34.11
N VAL A 962 -3.07 -5.34 -33.99
CA VAL A 962 -3.09 -6.57 -33.18
C VAL A 962 -2.07 -7.59 -33.70
N LYS A 963 -1.94 -7.76 -35.02
CA LYS A 963 -0.90 -8.63 -35.63
C LYS A 963 0.52 -8.15 -35.32
N ALA A 964 0.80 -6.84 -35.39
CA ALA A 964 2.11 -6.30 -35.03
C ALA A 964 2.47 -6.55 -33.56
N VAL A 965 1.51 -6.39 -32.65
CA VAL A 965 1.69 -6.71 -31.21
C VAL A 965 1.90 -8.22 -30.97
N ILE A 966 1.21 -9.08 -31.71
CA ILE A 966 1.43 -10.54 -31.66
C ILE A 966 2.81 -10.91 -32.21
N GLU A 967 3.26 -10.34 -33.32
CA GLU A 967 4.61 -10.59 -33.85
C GLU A 967 5.68 -10.13 -32.85
N MET A 968 5.56 -8.91 -32.32
CA MET A 968 6.42 -8.39 -31.25
C MET A 968 6.47 -9.35 -30.06
N SER A 969 5.33 -9.90 -29.62
CA SER A 969 5.30 -10.82 -28.47
C SER A 969 5.92 -12.19 -28.76
N SER A 970 5.92 -12.63 -30.01
CA SER A 970 6.65 -13.83 -30.44
C SER A 970 8.16 -13.63 -30.51
N ARG A 971 8.62 -12.45 -30.97
CA ARG A 971 10.04 -12.16 -31.23
C ARG A 971 10.80 -11.68 -30.00
N ILE A 972 10.15 -10.97 -29.06
CA ILE A 972 10.80 -10.39 -27.87
C ILE A 972 11.56 -11.42 -27.01
N GLN A 973 11.13 -12.69 -26.97
CA GLN A 973 11.77 -13.70 -26.12
C GLN A 973 13.23 -13.98 -26.55
N PRO A 974 13.51 -14.44 -27.79
CA PRO A 974 14.88 -14.59 -28.28
C PRO A 974 15.60 -13.26 -28.60
N ALA A 975 14.87 -12.17 -28.85
CA ALA A 975 15.47 -10.94 -29.38
C ALA A 975 16.48 -10.24 -28.44
N PRO A 976 17.56 -9.68 -29.01
CA PRO A 976 18.53 -8.83 -28.33
C PRO A 976 18.05 -7.36 -28.23
N PRO A 977 18.73 -6.48 -27.46
CA PRO A 977 18.25 -5.12 -27.14
C PRO A 977 18.00 -4.23 -28.35
N GLU A 978 18.73 -4.45 -29.44
CA GLU A 978 18.72 -3.63 -30.66
C GLU A 978 17.46 -3.88 -31.51
N GLU A 979 16.87 -5.08 -31.41
CA GLU A 979 15.64 -5.43 -32.13
C GLU A 979 14.35 -4.85 -31.51
N TYR A 980 14.39 -4.36 -30.26
CA TYR A 980 13.17 -3.83 -29.61
C TYR A 980 12.65 -2.55 -30.30
N VAL A 981 13.56 -1.69 -30.81
CA VAL A 981 13.21 -0.43 -31.48
C VAL A 981 12.47 -0.68 -32.80
N PRO A 982 12.93 -1.58 -33.71
CA PRO A 982 12.14 -2.05 -34.84
C PRO A 982 10.72 -2.52 -34.44
N MET A 983 10.58 -3.42 -33.46
CA MET A 983 9.26 -3.96 -33.08
C MET A 983 8.28 -2.87 -32.63
N VAL A 984 8.74 -1.91 -31.82
CA VAL A 984 7.89 -0.79 -31.36
C VAL A 984 7.63 0.21 -32.48
N LYS A 985 8.55 0.39 -33.44
CA LYS A 985 8.35 1.19 -34.66
C LYS A 985 7.26 0.58 -35.56
N ASP A 986 7.22 -0.75 -35.71
CA ASP A 986 6.23 -1.46 -36.50
C ASP A 986 4.82 -1.36 -35.88
N VAL A 987 4.72 -1.53 -34.54
CA VAL A 987 3.48 -1.28 -33.77
C VAL A 987 3.03 0.18 -33.89
N GLY A 988 3.95 1.14 -33.78
CA GLY A 988 3.65 2.56 -33.95
C GLY A 988 3.21 2.95 -35.37
N LEU A 989 3.75 2.28 -36.40
CA LEU A 989 3.33 2.46 -37.80
C LEU A 989 1.92 1.92 -38.03
N ALA A 990 1.61 0.73 -37.50
CA ALA A 990 0.26 0.17 -37.58
C ALA A 990 -0.77 1.06 -36.86
N LEU A 991 -0.43 1.62 -35.68
CA LEU A 991 -1.29 2.58 -34.99
C LEU A 991 -1.50 3.86 -35.81
N ARG A 992 -0.45 4.41 -36.44
CA ARG A 992 -0.56 5.61 -37.29
C ARG A 992 -1.52 5.38 -38.46
N THR A 993 -1.45 4.23 -39.11
CA THR A 993 -2.36 3.87 -40.22
C THR A 993 -3.80 3.69 -39.74
N LEU A 994 -4.00 3.09 -38.56
CA LEU A 994 -5.31 3.02 -37.91
C LEU A 994 -5.88 4.41 -37.62
N LEU A 995 -5.13 5.29 -36.95
CA LEU A 995 -5.60 6.62 -36.59
C LEU A 995 -6.01 7.44 -37.81
N ALA A 996 -5.18 7.48 -38.86
CA ALA A 996 -5.51 8.17 -40.11
C ALA A 996 -6.77 7.61 -40.79
N THR A 997 -6.97 6.28 -40.74
CA THR A 997 -8.20 5.64 -41.28
C THR A 997 -9.44 5.99 -40.45
N VAL A 998 -9.28 6.20 -39.14
CA VAL A 998 -10.36 6.68 -38.26
C VAL A 998 -10.65 8.15 -38.52
N ASP A 999 -9.64 8.98 -38.76
CA ASP A 999 -9.81 10.39 -39.15
C ASP A 999 -10.53 10.54 -40.51
N GLU A 1000 -10.27 9.66 -41.48
CA GLU A 1000 -11.07 9.54 -42.72
C GLU A 1000 -12.54 9.15 -42.44
N THR A 1001 -12.80 8.42 -41.36
CA THR A 1001 -14.13 7.85 -41.03
C THR A 1001 -14.99 8.80 -40.19
N ILE A 1002 -14.39 9.58 -39.28
CA ILE A 1002 -15.10 10.49 -38.35
C ILE A 1002 -16.12 11.40 -39.06
N PRO A 1003 -15.82 12.09 -40.18
CA PRO A 1003 -16.77 12.99 -40.85
C PRO A 1003 -18.07 12.32 -41.35
N VAL A 1004 -18.08 11.00 -41.49
CA VAL A 1004 -19.23 10.21 -41.95
C VAL A 1004 -20.11 9.77 -40.78
N LEU A 1005 -19.58 9.76 -39.54
CA LEU A 1005 -20.27 9.31 -38.33
C LEU A 1005 -21.07 10.44 -37.65
N PRO A 1006 -22.08 10.13 -36.80
CA PRO A 1006 -22.88 11.16 -36.14
C PRO A 1006 -22.05 12.04 -35.20
N ALA A 1007 -22.21 13.36 -35.28
CA ALA A 1007 -21.43 14.33 -34.50
C ALA A 1007 -21.51 14.14 -32.97
N SER A 1008 -22.56 13.49 -32.46
CA SER A 1008 -22.69 13.09 -31.06
C SER A 1008 -21.66 12.05 -30.60
N THR A 1009 -21.04 11.31 -31.54
CA THR A 1009 -20.05 10.25 -31.27
C THR A 1009 -18.60 10.68 -31.45
N HIS A 1010 -18.34 11.79 -32.17
CA HIS A 1010 -16.98 12.27 -32.49
C HIS A 1010 -16.11 12.43 -31.25
N ARG A 1011 -16.68 13.00 -30.17
CA ARG A 1011 -15.99 13.20 -28.89
C ARG A 1011 -15.57 11.90 -28.21
N GLU A 1012 -16.35 10.82 -28.37
CA GLU A 1012 -16.02 9.50 -27.79
C GLU A 1012 -14.85 8.87 -28.55
N ILE A 1013 -14.86 8.99 -29.89
CA ILE A 1013 -13.80 8.52 -30.80
C ILE A 1013 -12.49 9.30 -30.54
N GLU A 1014 -12.54 10.63 -30.46
CA GLU A 1014 -11.39 11.47 -30.11
C GLU A 1014 -10.72 11.06 -28.79
N MET A 1015 -11.51 10.72 -27.77
CA MET A 1015 -10.98 10.31 -26.47
C MET A 1015 -10.27 8.94 -26.55
N ALA A 1016 -10.79 8.02 -27.37
CA ALA A 1016 -10.14 6.74 -27.63
C ALA A 1016 -8.86 6.90 -28.49
N GLN A 1017 -8.85 7.77 -29.50
CA GLN A 1017 -7.62 8.12 -30.23
C GLN A 1017 -6.56 8.74 -29.31
N LYS A 1018 -6.95 9.61 -28.38
CA LYS A 1018 -6.05 10.22 -27.38
C LYS A 1018 -5.52 9.20 -26.36
N LEU A 1019 -6.30 8.17 -26.03
CA LEU A 1019 -5.86 7.04 -25.20
C LEU A 1019 -4.75 6.24 -25.91
N LEU A 1020 -4.97 5.80 -27.15
CA LEU A 1020 -3.98 5.01 -27.90
C LEU A 1020 -2.62 5.71 -28.08
N ASN A 1021 -2.62 7.03 -28.27
CA ASN A 1021 -1.38 7.80 -28.32
C ASN A 1021 -0.64 7.81 -26.97
N SER A 1022 -1.38 7.81 -25.84
CA SER A 1022 -0.80 7.66 -24.50
C SER A 1022 -0.26 6.24 -24.27
N ASP A 1023 -0.92 5.20 -24.78
CA ASP A 1023 -0.48 3.81 -24.62
C ASP A 1023 0.76 3.50 -25.46
N LEU A 1024 0.89 4.08 -26.67
CA LEU A 1024 2.13 4.01 -27.44
C LEU A 1024 3.29 4.74 -26.73
N ALA A 1025 3.03 5.88 -26.08
CA ALA A 1025 4.04 6.57 -25.28
C ALA A 1025 4.50 5.74 -24.07
N GLU A 1026 3.58 5.05 -23.38
CA GLU A 1026 3.92 4.12 -22.29
C GLU A 1026 4.66 2.88 -22.82
N LEU A 1027 4.32 2.37 -24.01
CA LEU A 1027 5.06 1.29 -24.67
C LEU A 1027 6.51 1.69 -24.97
N ILE A 1028 6.74 2.88 -25.53
CA ILE A 1028 8.08 3.44 -25.78
C ILE A 1028 8.84 3.65 -24.46
N SER A 1029 8.15 4.09 -23.39
CA SER A 1029 8.71 4.20 -22.04
C SER A 1029 9.18 2.85 -21.48
N LYS A 1030 8.37 1.79 -21.61
CA LYS A 1030 8.77 0.42 -21.21
C LYS A 1030 9.88 -0.17 -22.08
N MET A 1031 9.92 0.16 -23.36
CA MET A 1031 11.01 -0.22 -24.26
C MET A 1031 12.34 0.41 -23.85
N ARG A 1032 12.36 1.73 -23.59
CA ARG A 1032 13.56 2.44 -23.09
C ARG A 1032 14.10 1.79 -21.80
N LEU A 1033 13.21 1.42 -20.86
CA LEU A 1033 13.59 0.67 -19.65
C LEU A 1033 14.12 -0.75 -19.95
N ALA A 1034 13.49 -1.48 -20.88
CA ALA A 1034 13.91 -2.83 -21.26
C ALA A 1034 15.29 -2.86 -21.95
N GLN A 1035 15.69 -1.78 -22.63
CA GLN A 1035 17.05 -1.59 -23.15
C GLN A 1035 18.03 -1.16 -22.04
N GLN A 1036 17.64 -0.21 -21.18
CA GLN A 1036 18.50 0.31 -20.10
C GLN A 1036 18.92 -0.78 -19.10
N TYR A 1037 18.01 -1.68 -18.73
CA TYR A 1037 18.23 -2.70 -17.70
C TYR A 1037 18.58 -4.08 -18.26
N VAL A 1038 18.99 -4.15 -19.54
CA VAL A 1038 19.08 -5.42 -20.29
C VAL A 1038 20.22 -6.34 -19.85
N LEU A 1039 21.23 -5.80 -19.15
CA LEU A 1039 22.34 -6.55 -18.53
C LEU A 1039 22.10 -6.85 -17.03
N THR A 1040 20.85 -6.75 -16.55
CA THR A 1040 20.50 -6.98 -15.14
C THR A 1040 19.57 -8.18 -14.98
N SER A 1041 19.48 -8.72 -13.76
CA SER A 1041 18.51 -9.77 -13.41
C SER A 1041 17.04 -9.37 -13.63
N LEU A 1042 16.75 -8.07 -13.80
CA LEU A 1042 15.41 -7.54 -14.08
C LEU A 1042 15.05 -7.53 -15.58
N GLN A 1043 15.94 -7.99 -16.47
CA GLN A 1043 15.72 -8.03 -17.92
C GLN A 1043 14.36 -8.69 -18.29
N GLN A 1044 14.02 -9.82 -17.64
CA GLN A 1044 12.76 -10.52 -17.90
C GLN A 1044 11.53 -9.72 -17.43
N ASP A 1045 11.61 -9.04 -16.28
CA ASP A 1045 10.52 -8.19 -15.77
C ASP A 1045 10.31 -6.94 -16.63
N TYR A 1046 11.35 -6.35 -17.20
CA TYR A 1046 11.19 -5.22 -18.14
C TYR A 1046 10.71 -5.68 -19.53
N LYS A 1047 11.16 -6.84 -20.06
CA LYS A 1047 10.55 -7.47 -21.25
C LYS A 1047 9.04 -7.71 -21.02
N LYS A 1048 8.66 -8.23 -19.85
CA LYS A 1048 7.26 -8.48 -19.45
C LYS A 1048 6.45 -7.19 -19.30
N GLN A 1049 7.02 -6.12 -18.78
CA GLN A 1049 6.36 -4.80 -18.76
C GLN A 1049 6.15 -4.23 -20.16
N MET A 1050 7.13 -4.34 -21.06
CA MET A 1050 6.98 -3.90 -22.45
C MET A 1050 5.85 -4.65 -23.17
N LEU A 1051 5.75 -5.98 -22.98
CA LEU A 1051 4.62 -6.78 -23.46
C LEU A 1051 3.27 -6.35 -22.86
N THR A 1052 3.25 -5.98 -21.58
CA THR A 1052 2.01 -5.57 -20.90
C THR A 1052 1.48 -4.25 -21.47
N ALA A 1053 2.36 -3.31 -21.81
CA ALA A 1053 1.99 -2.08 -22.53
C ALA A 1053 1.52 -2.35 -23.97
N ALA A 1054 2.21 -3.24 -24.70
CA ALA A 1054 1.82 -3.60 -26.07
C ALA A 1054 0.43 -4.28 -26.12
N HIS A 1055 0.14 -5.18 -25.17
CA HIS A 1055 -1.19 -5.80 -25.05
C HIS A 1055 -2.28 -4.81 -24.66
N ALA A 1056 -2.00 -3.81 -23.81
CA ALA A 1056 -2.96 -2.75 -23.49
C ALA A 1056 -3.35 -1.95 -24.75
N LEU A 1057 -2.35 -1.49 -25.52
CA LEU A 1057 -2.57 -0.79 -26.79
C LEU A 1057 -3.42 -1.60 -27.78
N ALA A 1058 -3.21 -2.93 -27.86
CA ALA A 1058 -4.01 -3.82 -28.70
C ALA A 1058 -5.47 -3.99 -28.21
N VAL A 1059 -5.69 -4.00 -26.90
CA VAL A 1059 -7.04 -4.05 -26.30
C VAL A 1059 -7.78 -2.74 -26.54
N ASP A 1060 -7.15 -1.59 -26.29
CA ASP A 1060 -7.81 -0.30 -26.50
C ASP A 1060 -8.01 0.04 -27.99
N ALA A 1061 -7.20 -0.53 -28.90
CA ALA A 1061 -7.45 -0.44 -30.34
C ALA A 1061 -8.73 -1.19 -30.74
N LYS A 1062 -9.03 -2.31 -30.06
CA LYS A 1062 -10.32 -2.99 -30.20
C LYS A 1062 -11.46 -2.17 -29.55
N ASN A 1063 -11.22 -1.53 -28.41
CA ASN A 1063 -12.23 -0.65 -27.79
C ASN A 1063 -12.61 0.52 -28.72
N LEU A 1064 -11.65 1.09 -29.46
CA LEU A 1064 -11.89 2.10 -30.50
C LEU A 1064 -12.78 1.56 -31.64
N LEU A 1065 -12.53 0.33 -32.11
CA LEU A 1065 -13.40 -0.35 -33.10
C LEU A 1065 -14.82 -0.52 -32.55
N ASP A 1066 -14.97 -1.04 -31.33
CA ASP A 1066 -16.28 -1.29 -30.70
C ASP A 1066 -17.08 0.02 -30.48
N VAL A 1067 -16.41 1.17 -30.29
CA VAL A 1067 -17.02 2.51 -30.26
C VAL A 1067 -17.47 2.97 -31.66
N ILE A 1068 -16.62 2.79 -32.68
CA ILE A 1068 -16.93 3.13 -34.08
C ILE A 1068 -18.09 2.29 -34.61
N ASP A 1069 -18.15 1.01 -34.26
CA ASP A 1069 -19.26 0.13 -34.64
C ASP A 1069 -20.57 0.48 -33.93
N GLN A 1070 -20.52 0.93 -32.67
CA GLN A 1070 -21.69 1.53 -32.02
C GLN A 1070 -22.12 2.83 -32.71
N ALA A 1071 -21.20 3.64 -33.24
CA ALA A 1071 -21.54 4.83 -34.03
C ALA A 1071 -22.20 4.46 -35.37
N ARG A 1072 -21.68 3.44 -36.07
CA ARG A 1072 -22.25 2.88 -37.31
C ARG A 1072 -23.65 2.28 -37.09
N LEU A 1073 -23.85 1.51 -36.03
CA LEU A 1073 -25.15 0.96 -35.66
C LEU A 1073 -26.18 2.05 -35.32
N LYS A 1074 -25.75 3.16 -34.69
CA LYS A 1074 -26.60 4.34 -34.47
C LYS A 1074 -27.01 5.05 -35.77
N MET A 1075 -26.24 4.92 -36.86
CA MET A 1075 -26.64 5.41 -38.20
C MET A 1075 -27.65 4.49 -38.89
N LEU A 1076 -27.53 3.17 -38.71
CA LEU A 1076 -28.44 2.17 -39.29
C LEU A 1076 -29.81 2.09 -38.58
N ALA A 1077 -29.99 2.85 -37.51
CA ALA A 1077 -31.22 2.98 -36.73
C ALA A 1077 -31.90 4.36 -36.88
N LEU A 1078 -31.50 5.13 -37.91
CA LEU A 1078 -32.02 6.45 -38.29
C LEU A 1078 -32.50 6.45 -39.75
#